data_AF-A0A7L4HDN9-F1
#
_entry.id   AF-A0A7L4HDN9-F1
#
_cell.length_a   1.000
_cell.length_b   1.000
_cell.length_c   1.000
_cell.angle_alpha   90.00
_cell.angle_beta   90.00
_cell.angle_gamma   90.00
#
_symmetry.space_group_name_H-M   'P 1'
#
loop_
_entity.id
_entity.type
_entity.pdbx_description
1 polymer ?
#
loop_
_entity_poly.entity_id
_entity_poly.type
_entity_poly.pdbx_seq_one_letter_code
_entity_poly.pdbx_strand_id
1 'polypeptide(L)'
;MFAKLKKKIAEEAAVAPRAAGAARIPRSVSKESITSLGADSGDDFASDGSSSREDLSSQLFRRNEQIRKLEVKLSDYADQIRNLQKIKEKLENALEKHQDSSMRKFQEQNEAHQASRAKMAEGMALALEKKDQEWMEKLGQVEKEKKLLETQLQEMREQSLNLFQKRDEIDELEGFQQQEIAKVKHMLLKKEESLSKTEQELEACTRELTHTKKVLQDTSNKSSGLRKDLQELQQQFLELEAQRDELMTAETSAENKITALELREQELQTVIQQLSVDLQNARVAGSGCEKRLEMLQVEHESLKVEYEQHKQKMTFEFAERNKLTEQLQEKVSSLEKKLGRNLSGDEHVQELLKEKASLEQKLDETRQQVLTDRTHHAETVNRLEFQVRFLVGFFFFFPLQILTNKELEQKLQIATEALKKSKEAAAEQDLKIQKLQTDLEDERSKLQQQISSEKHQYHQKVTGLESQIAALESAWEFDKTAAQHKISQLEKENENLNGSREEYESSLKKQESELNRLKNELSSRETVSIEIAKALEETRKQREELQQQVSHLASLVKEKDQLIDEKCDTLLKQKEELNQLGQDHAAVLLQMHQLQADIEASNSRAVEREEIARKEIDDLKLQIQEYLLAREHEKNVSEPEESTRALNNKHLHSPEDRVVEQNGEVAAADVIQLQKDNRELEQQIAEKNKMIKQLQQRMTELKKTLQKELKIRPDSEIPEVREKANSEVPNASVTVTNNSDLNDSREINFEYLKHVVLKFMSCRESEAFHLIKAVSVLLNFSQEEENMLKETLEYKMSWFGSKPSPKGSIRPSISSPRTLWP
;
A
#
# COMPACT_ATOMS: atom_id res chain seq x y z
N MET A 1 14.08 -46.85 -64.91
CA MET A 1 13.74 -48.07 -65.70
C MET A 1 12.58 -47.88 -66.71
N PHE A 2 12.35 -46.68 -67.27
CA PHE A 2 11.19 -46.44 -68.18
C PHE A 2 11.50 -46.51 -69.69
N ALA A 3 12.77 -46.64 -70.10
CA ALA A 3 13.15 -46.73 -71.52
C ALA A 3 12.98 -48.13 -72.14
N LYS A 4 12.92 -49.20 -71.32
CA LYS A 4 12.80 -50.58 -71.82
C LYS A 4 11.36 -51.02 -72.15
N LEU A 5 10.34 -50.24 -71.77
CA LEU A 5 8.93 -50.58 -72.04
C LEU A 5 8.47 -50.19 -73.45
N LYS A 6 9.00 -49.09 -74.03
CA LYS A 6 8.59 -48.60 -75.36
C LYS A 6 9.05 -49.48 -76.54
N LYS A 7 10.08 -50.32 -76.37
CA LYS A 7 10.58 -51.18 -77.46
C LYS A 7 9.76 -52.45 -77.65
N LYS A 8 9.06 -52.95 -76.63
CA LYS A 8 8.35 -54.25 -76.69
C LYS A 8 6.93 -54.17 -77.27
N ILE A 9 6.39 -52.96 -77.48
CA ILE A 9 5.03 -52.74 -77.99
C ILE A 9 4.99 -52.66 -79.53
N ALA A 10 6.14 -52.53 -80.20
CA ALA A 10 6.23 -52.34 -81.65
C ALA A 10 6.38 -53.63 -82.48
N GLU A 11 6.69 -54.78 -81.87
CA GLU A 11 7.06 -56.02 -82.59
C GLU A 11 6.05 -57.18 -82.43
N GLU A 12 5.01 -57.07 -81.58
CA GLU A 12 4.00 -58.12 -81.35
C GLU A 12 2.61 -57.84 -81.98
N ALA A 13 2.49 -56.81 -82.82
CA ALA A 13 1.22 -56.36 -83.41
C ALA A 13 0.93 -56.87 -84.83
N ALA A 14 1.57 -57.96 -85.28
CA ALA A 14 1.37 -58.53 -86.61
C ALA A 14 1.41 -60.06 -86.62
N VAL A 15 0.24 -60.69 -86.52
CA VAL A 15 -0.25 -61.85 -87.31
C VAL A 15 -1.50 -62.40 -86.62
N ALA A 16 -2.66 -62.23 -87.28
CA ALA A 16 -3.91 -62.87 -86.89
C ALA A 16 -4.74 -63.15 -88.16
N PRO A 17 -5.01 -64.42 -88.51
CA PRO A 17 -6.01 -64.77 -89.51
C PRO A 17 -7.40 -64.88 -88.85
N ARG A 18 -8.41 -64.22 -89.44
CA ARG A 18 -9.81 -64.31 -89.02
C ARG A 18 -10.45 -65.66 -89.34
N ALA A 19 -11.49 -66.01 -88.59
CA ALA A 19 -12.37 -67.14 -88.85
C ALA A 19 -13.61 -66.77 -89.71
N ALA A 20 -14.26 -67.82 -90.22
CA ALA A 20 -15.62 -67.91 -90.80
C ALA A 20 -15.87 -67.31 -92.21
N GLY A 21 -16.31 -68.14 -93.16
CA GLY A 21 -16.57 -67.70 -94.55
C GLY A 21 -17.11 -68.71 -95.59
N ALA A 22 -17.82 -69.78 -95.20
CA ALA A 22 -18.74 -70.59 -96.03
C ALA A 22 -18.23 -71.51 -97.21
N ALA A 23 -18.99 -72.61 -97.37
CA ALA A 23 -19.29 -73.36 -98.60
C ALA A 23 -18.26 -74.32 -99.26
N ARG A 24 -18.23 -75.59 -98.82
CA ARG A 24 -18.88 -76.75 -99.51
C ARG A 24 -18.67 -78.09 -98.77
N ILE A 25 -19.68 -78.95 -98.84
CA ILE A 25 -19.75 -80.37 -98.41
C ILE A 25 -20.53 -81.12 -99.52
N PRO A 26 -20.65 -82.47 -99.58
CA PRO A 26 -19.86 -83.59 -99.05
C PRO A 26 -19.48 -84.64 -100.12
N ARG A 27 -18.77 -85.72 -99.73
CA ARG A 27 -18.95 -87.13 -100.17
C ARG A 27 -18.01 -88.03 -99.34
N SER A 28 -18.53 -88.71 -98.33
CA SER A 28 -18.98 -90.12 -98.39
C SER A 28 -17.84 -91.14 -98.51
N VAL A 29 -17.41 -91.69 -97.37
CA VAL A 29 -16.79 -93.03 -97.30
C VAL A 29 -17.76 -93.94 -96.57
N SER A 30 -18.31 -94.91 -97.30
CA SER A 30 -19.19 -95.95 -96.76
C SER A 30 -18.99 -97.22 -97.58
N LYS A 31 -18.78 -98.31 -96.83
CA LYS A 31 -19.02 -99.73 -97.13
C LYS A 31 -19.35 -100.11 -98.58
N GLU A 32 -18.61 -101.07 -99.15
CA GLU A 32 -19.11 -102.46 -99.38
C GLU A 32 -18.08 -103.32 -100.15
N SER A 33 -18.41 -104.62 -100.30
CA SER A 33 -17.78 -105.62 -101.19
C SER A 33 -16.49 -106.30 -100.72
N ILE A 34 -16.72 -107.28 -99.83
CA ILE A 34 -15.94 -108.51 -99.71
C ILE A 34 -16.14 -109.36 -100.99
N THR A 35 -15.08 -109.93 -101.57
CA THR A 35 -15.00 -111.27 -102.23
C THR A 35 -13.62 -111.40 -102.91
N SER A 36 -12.72 -112.26 -102.45
CA SER A 36 -12.67 -113.72 -102.65
C SER A 36 -11.98 -114.14 -103.97
N LEU A 37 -10.66 -114.35 -103.91
CA LEU A 37 -10.00 -115.27 -104.84
C LEU A 37 -10.46 -116.70 -104.49
N GLY A 38 -11.03 -117.41 -105.45
CA GLY A 38 -11.35 -118.84 -105.39
C GLY A 38 -10.50 -119.58 -106.43
N ALA A 39 -10.03 -120.78 -106.09
CA ALA A 39 -8.96 -121.46 -106.81
C ALA A 39 -9.43 -122.40 -107.94
N ASP A 40 -8.56 -122.50 -108.94
CA ASP A 40 -8.08 -123.72 -109.62
C ASP A 40 -8.76 -125.07 -109.33
N SER A 41 -9.14 -125.79 -110.40
CA SER A 41 -8.97 -127.24 -110.49
C SER A 41 -8.93 -127.70 -111.95
N GLY A 42 -7.82 -128.32 -112.37
CA GLY A 42 -7.81 -129.20 -113.54
C GLY A 42 -8.35 -130.60 -113.22
N ASP A 43 -8.81 -131.32 -114.24
CA ASP A 43 -9.16 -132.74 -114.20
C ASP A 43 -8.67 -133.40 -115.51
N ASP A 44 -8.24 -134.66 -115.46
CA ASP A 44 -7.44 -135.28 -116.53
C ASP A 44 -7.70 -136.80 -116.67
N PHE A 45 -7.44 -137.33 -117.87
CA PHE A 45 -7.45 -138.75 -118.32
C PHE A 45 -8.71 -139.48 -118.85
N ALA A 46 -8.41 -140.45 -119.74
CA ALA A 46 -9.27 -141.31 -120.56
C ALA A 46 -9.82 -142.55 -119.77
N SER A 47 -10.56 -143.54 -120.31
CA SER A 47 -10.67 -144.11 -121.66
C SER A 47 -11.86 -145.10 -121.79
N ASP A 48 -12.41 -145.24 -123.02
CA ASP A 48 -13.05 -146.40 -123.70
C ASP A 48 -13.98 -147.43 -122.98
N GLY A 49 -14.88 -148.09 -123.73
CA GLY A 49 -15.60 -149.26 -123.20
C GLY A 49 -16.80 -149.81 -123.97
N SER A 50 -16.56 -150.58 -125.03
CA SER A 50 -17.51 -151.54 -125.62
C SER A 50 -16.77 -152.65 -126.40
N SER A 51 -17.31 -153.83 -126.72
CA SER A 51 -18.66 -154.38 -126.50
C SER A 51 -18.66 -155.93 -126.53
N SER A 52 -19.78 -156.53 -126.13
CA SER A 52 -20.17 -157.96 -126.28
C SER A 52 -19.40 -159.04 -125.49
N ARG A 53 -19.99 -160.20 -125.15
CA ARG A 53 -21.37 -160.53 -124.73
C ARG A 53 -21.39 -161.94 -124.11
N GLU A 54 -20.95 -162.12 -122.85
CA GLU A 54 -21.29 -163.27 -121.99
C GLU A 54 -20.68 -163.17 -120.57
N ASP A 55 -21.16 -162.22 -119.73
CA ASP A 55 -21.22 -162.39 -118.24
C ASP A 55 -21.90 -161.19 -117.54
N LEU A 56 -23.23 -161.24 -117.34
CA LEU A 56 -24.00 -160.07 -116.85
C LEU A 56 -24.11 -159.96 -115.31
N SER A 57 -23.85 -161.04 -114.56
CA SER A 57 -24.08 -161.06 -113.10
C SER A 57 -22.93 -160.45 -112.28
N SER A 58 -21.69 -160.67 -112.72
CA SER A 58 -20.47 -160.29 -112.00
C SER A 58 -20.15 -158.78 -112.02
N GLN A 59 -20.69 -158.02 -112.98
CA GLN A 59 -20.43 -156.57 -113.10
C GLN A 59 -21.26 -155.72 -112.11
N LEU A 60 -22.50 -156.13 -111.82
CA LEU A 60 -23.41 -155.37 -110.95
C LEU A 60 -22.89 -155.26 -109.51
N PHE A 61 -22.32 -156.35 -108.99
CA PHE A 61 -21.74 -156.38 -107.65
C PHE A 61 -20.52 -155.45 -107.50
N ARG A 62 -19.64 -155.40 -108.51
CA ARG A 62 -18.46 -154.51 -108.52
C ARG A 62 -18.85 -153.03 -108.58
N ARG A 63 -19.89 -152.66 -109.35
CA ARG A 63 -20.38 -151.27 -109.42
C ARG A 63 -20.92 -150.78 -108.08
N ASN A 64 -21.71 -151.59 -107.38
CA ASN A 64 -22.24 -151.21 -106.05
C ASN A 64 -21.13 -151.00 -105.01
N GLU A 65 -20.08 -151.82 -105.04
CA GLU A 65 -18.92 -151.65 -104.15
C GLU A 65 -18.12 -150.37 -104.47
N GLN A 66 -18.07 -149.97 -105.75
CA GLN A 66 -17.39 -148.75 -106.19
C GLN A 66 -18.18 -147.48 -105.84
N ILE A 67 -19.52 -147.52 -105.93
CA ILE A 67 -20.40 -146.44 -105.44
C ILE A 67 -20.19 -146.22 -103.94
N ARG A 68 -20.21 -147.29 -103.13
CA ARG A 68 -20.03 -147.20 -101.67
C ARG A 68 -18.70 -146.55 -101.26
N LYS A 69 -17.63 -146.76 -102.05
CA LYS A 69 -16.33 -146.08 -101.84
C LYS A 69 -16.34 -144.61 -102.23
N LEU A 70 -17.12 -144.21 -103.23
CA LEU A 70 -17.29 -142.81 -103.60
C LEU A 70 -18.16 -142.07 -102.58
N GLU A 71 -19.20 -142.71 -102.04
CA GLU A 71 -20.03 -142.18 -100.94
C GLU A 71 -19.20 -141.87 -99.69
N VAL A 72 -18.30 -142.78 -99.28
CA VAL A 72 -17.36 -142.54 -98.16
C VAL A 72 -16.46 -141.35 -98.45
N LYS A 73 -15.82 -141.26 -99.62
CA LYS A 73 -14.98 -140.11 -99.98
C LYS A 73 -15.76 -138.80 -100.00
N LEU A 74 -17.01 -138.82 -100.45
CA LEU A 74 -17.87 -137.64 -100.51
C LEU A 74 -18.29 -137.19 -99.10
N SER A 75 -18.46 -138.13 -98.16
CA SER A 75 -18.59 -137.85 -96.73
C SER A 75 -17.32 -137.24 -96.14
N ASP A 76 -16.14 -137.81 -96.43
CA ASP A 76 -14.85 -137.29 -95.94
C ASP A 76 -14.60 -135.85 -96.44
N TYR A 77 -14.91 -135.55 -97.70
CA TYR A 77 -14.82 -134.18 -98.23
C TYR A 77 -15.85 -133.24 -97.59
N ALA A 78 -17.09 -133.70 -97.34
CA ALA A 78 -18.07 -132.91 -96.60
C ALA A 78 -17.60 -132.60 -95.17
N ASP A 79 -16.92 -133.55 -94.50
CA ASP A 79 -16.33 -133.32 -93.18
C ASP A 79 -15.10 -132.42 -93.20
N GLN A 80 -14.25 -132.50 -94.23
CA GLN A 80 -13.18 -131.51 -94.45
C GLN A 80 -13.74 -130.11 -94.66
N ILE A 81 -14.78 -129.94 -95.48
CA ILE A 81 -15.45 -128.65 -95.69
C ILE A 81 -16.04 -128.14 -94.36
N ARG A 82 -16.78 -128.97 -93.61
CA ARG A 82 -17.31 -128.60 -92.29
C ARG A 82 -16.20 -128.18 -91.31
N ASN A 83 -15.05 -128.83 -91.34
CA ASN A 83 -13.91 -128.49 -90.48
C ASN A 83 -13.23 -127.18 -90.92
N LEU A 84 -13.02 -126.97 -92.22
CA LEU A 84 -12.52 -125.70 -92.77
C LEU A 84 -13.46 -124.53 -92.45
N GLN A 85 -14.78 -124.75 -92.51
CA GLN A 85 -15.79 -123.76 -92.16
C GLN A 85 -15.74 -123.38 -90.67
N LYS A 86 -15.63 -124.37 -89.76
CA LYS A 86 -15.39 -124.13 -88.32
C LYS A 86 -14.06 -123.42 -88.05
N ILE A 87 -13.01 -123.68 -88.82
CA ILE A 87 -11.71 -122.98 -88.69
C ILE A 87 -11.86 -121.53 -89.16
N LYS A 88 -12.51 -121.31 -90.31
CA LYS A 88 -12.83 -119.98 -90.83
C LYS A 88 -13.65 -119.17 -89.83
N GLU A 89 -14.75 -119.71 -89.31
CA GLU A 89 -15.59 -119.06 -88.30
C GLU A 89 -14.77 -118.71 -87.04
N LYS A 90 -13.88 -119.58 -86.57
CA LYS A 90 -12.99 -119.28 -85.43
C LYS A 90 -12.02 -118.15 -85.73
N LEU A 91 -11.46 -118.09 -86.94
CA LEU A 91 -10.57 -117.01 -87.37
C LEU A 91 -11.31 -115.68 -87.55
N GLU A 92 -12.53 -115.71 -88.10
CA GLU A 92 -13.40 -114.53 -88.21
C GLU A 92 -13.79 -114.00 -86.82
N ASN A 93 -14.24 -114.87 -85.91
CA ASN A 93 -14.52 -114.51 -84.51
C ASN A 93 -13.28 -113.98 -83.77
N ALA A 94 -12.09 -114.52 -84.05
CA ALA A 94 -10.84 -114.04 -83.45
C ALA A 94 -10.42 -112.68 -84.02
N LEU A 95 -10.60 -112.46 -85.32
CA LEU A 95 -10.33 -111.20 -86.00
C LEU A 95 -11.31 -110.10 -85.53
N GLU A 96 -12.59 -110.42 -85.42
CA GLU A 96 -13.63 -109.52 -84.88
C GLU A 96 -13.32 -109.14 -83.43
N LYS A 97 -13.04 -110.12 -82.55
CA LYS A 97 -12.60 -109.84 -81.16
C LYS A 97 -11.31 -109.02 -81.08
N HIS A 98 -10.37 -109.22 -82.01
CA HIS A 98 -9.15 -108.42 -82.08
C HIS A 98 -9.45 -106.98 -82.55
N GLN A 99 -10.32 -106.80 -83.55
CA GLN A 99 -10.77 -105.49 -84.02
C GLN A 99 -11.56 -104.74 -82.94
N ASP A 100 -12.51 -105.39 -82.28
CA ASP A 100 -13.25 -104.85 -81.12
C ASP A 100 -12.31 -104.46 -79.97
N SER A 101 -11.34 -105.33 -79.63
CA SER A 101 -10.36 -105.03 -78.59
C SER A 101 -9.47 -103.86 -78.98
N SER A 102 -9.06 -103.76 -80.25
CA SER A 102 -8.28 -102.65 -80.78
C SER A 102 -9.07 -101.34 -80.81
N MET A 103 -10.34 -101.39 -81.22
CA MET A 103 -11.23 -100.22 -81.26
C MET A 103 -11.57 -99.73 -79.86
N ARG A 104 -11.84 -100.65 -78.92
CA ARG A 104 -12.09 -100.33 -77.51
C ARG A 104 -10.86 -99.71 -76.85
N LYS A 105 -9.66 -100.26 -77.07
CA LYS A 105 -8.40 -99.64 -76.60
C LYS A 105 -8.16 -98.25 -77.17
N PHE A 106 -8.44 -98.03 -78.46
CA PHE A 106 -8.33 -96.71 -79.07
C PHE A 106 -9.34 -95.72 -78.50
N GLN A 107 -10.57 -96.18 -78.24
CA GLN A 107 -11.61 -95.39 -77.58
C GLN A 107 -11.22 -95.05 -76.13
N GLU A 108 -10.77 -96.03 -75.34
CA GLU A 108 -10.27 -95.84 -73.97
C GLU A 108 -9.10 -94.84 -73.92
N GLN A 109 -8.15 -94.91 -74.86
CA GLN A 109 -7.06 -93.93 -74.98
C GLN A 109 -7.58 -92.53 -75.32
N ASN A 110 -8.51 -92.41 -76.28
CA ASN A 110 -9.11 -91.13 -76.65
C ASN A 110 -9.91 -90.52 -75.48
N GLU A 111 -10.70 -91.31 -74.76
CA GLU A 111 -11.44 -90.90 -73.56
C GLU A 111 -10.47 -90.49 -72.43
N ALA A 112 -9.38 -91.23 -72.20
CA ALA A 112 -8.36 -90.87 -71.23
C ALA A 112 -7.64 -89.56 -71.59
N HIS A 113 -7.32 -89.34 -72.88
CA HIS A 113 -6.75 -88.08 -73.35
C HIS A 113 -7.73 -86.90 -73.25
N GLN A 114 -9.01 -87.11 -73.56
CA GLN A 114 -10.04 -86.08 -73.38
C GLN A 114 -10.26 -85.75 -71.91
N ALA A 115 -10.33 -86.75 -71.03
CA ALA A 115 -10.44 -86.56 -69.58
C ALA A 115 -9.21 -85.87 -68.99
N SER A 116 -8.00 -86.20 -69.46
CA SER A 116 -6.76 -85.51 -69.07
C SER A 116 -6.77 -84.04 -69.51
N ARG A 117 -7.16 -83.76 -70.76
CA ARG A 117 -7.31 -82.41 -71.30
C ARG A 117 -8.39 -81.61 -70.56
N ALA A 118 -9.51 -82.24 -70.20
CA ALA A 118 -10.58 -81.63 -69.43
C ALA A 118 -10.11 -81.27 -68.01
N LYS A 119 -9.47 -82.19 -67.29
CA LYS A 119 -8.86 -81.92 -65.96
C LYS A 119 -7.81 -80.81 -66.01
N MET A 120 -7.02 -80.73 -67.07
CA MET A 120 -6.05 -79.64 -67.25
C MET A 120 -6.77 -78.30 -67.48
N ALA A 121 -7.83 -78.27 -68.29
CA ALA A 121 -8.63 -77.06 -68.51
C ALA A 121 -9.36 -76.60 -67.23
N GLU A 122 -9.94 -77.53 -66.47
CA GLU A 122 -10.58 -77.28 -65.17
C GLU A 122 -9.56 -76.76 -64.14
N GLY A 123 -8.38 -77.37 -64.06
CA GLY A 123 -7.29 -76.90 -63.19
C GLY A 123 -6.80 -75.49 -63.55
N MET A 124 -6.74 -75.15 -64.85
CA MET A 124 -6.44 -73.79 -65.29
C MET A 124 -7.57 -72.80 -64.97
N ALA A 125 -8.84 -73.21 -65.14
CA ALA A 125 -10.00 -72.39 -64.79
C ALA A 125 -10.04 -72.08 -63.28
N LEU A 126 -9.85 -73.09 -62.42
CA LEU A 126 -9.77 -72.91 -60.96
C LEU A 126 -8.57 -72.07 -60.53
N ALA A 127 -7.44 -72.13 -61.25
CA ALA A 127 -6.28 -71.28 -60.99
C ALA A 127 -6.54 -69.80 -61.37
N LEU A 128 -7.27 -69.56 -62.46
CA LEU A 128 -7.71 -68.22 -62.86
C LEU A 128 -8.75 -67.67 -61.87
N GLU A 129 -9.76 -68.46 -61.49
CA GLU A 129 -10.79 -68.04 -60.53
C GLU A 129 -10.17 -67.68 -59.17
N LYS A 130 -9.21 -68.47 -58.66
CA LYS A 130 -8.45 -68.12 -57.45
C LYS A 130 -7.65 -66.84 -57.62
N LYS A 131 -7.07 -66.58 -58.79
CA LYS A 131 -6.35 -65.33 -59.06
C LYS A 131 -7.30 -64.13 -59.12
N ASP A 132 -8.48 -64.28 -59.71
CA ASP A 132 -9.51 -63.24 -59.73
C ASP A 132 -10.03 -62.94 -58.31
N GLN A 133 -10.23 -63.97 -57.47
CA GLN A 133 -10.54 -63.80 -56.04
C GLN A 133 -9.42 -63.06 -55.29
N GLU A 134 -8.15 -63.46 -55.43
CA GLU A 134 -7.00 -62.74 -54.86
C GLU A 134 -6.94 -61.27 -55.30
N TRP A 135 -7.26 -60.97 -56.57
CA TRP A 135 -7.29 -59.60 -57.09
C TRP A 135 -8.48 -58.80 -56.55
N MET A 136 -9.67 -59.41 -56.42
CA MET A 136 -10.84 -58.78 -55.82
C MET A 136 -10.63 -58.47 -54.34
N GLU A 137 -9.98 -59.35 -53.57
CA GLU A 137 -9.61 -59.08 -52.18
C GLU A 137 -8.61 -57.93 -52.06
N LYS A 138 -7.55 -57.91 -52.89
CA LYS A 138 -6.57 -56.81 -52.94
C LYS A 138 -7.22 -55.48 -53.34
N LEU A 139 -8.11 -55.51 -54.34
CA LEU A 139 -8.87 -54.32 -54.75
C LEU A 139 -9.74 -53.82 -53.59
N GLY A 140 -10.43 -54.73 -52.88
CA GLY A 140 -11.22 -54.41 -51.69
C GLY A 140 -10.40 -53.89 -50.50
N GLN A 141 -9.14 -54.29 -50.35
CA GLN A 141 -8.20 -53.70 -49.38
C GLN A 141 -7.80 -52.28 -49.78
N VAL A 142 -7.37 -52.09 -51.03
CA VAL A 142 -6.99 -50.76 -51.57
C VAL A 142 -8.17 -49.78 -51.54
N GLU A 143 -9.40 -50.23 -51.81
CA GLU A 143 -10.61 -49.39 -51.72
C GLU A 143 -10.91 -48.96 -50.28
N LYS A 144 -10.60 -49.80 -49.28
CA LYS A 144 -10.72 -49.44 -47.85
C LYS A 144 -9.62 -48.47 -47.42
N GLU A 145 -8.37 -48.72 -47.82
CA GLU A 145 -7.24 -47.81 -47.55
C GLU A 145 -7.45 -46.44 -48.18
N LYS A 146 -7.91 -46.39 -49.43
CA LYS A 146 -8.29 -45.15 -50.12
C LYS A 146 -9.35 -44.38 -49.33
N LYS A 147 -10.43 -45.04 -48.89
CA LYS A 147 -11.50 -44.39 -48.09
C LYS A 147 -10.97 -43.86 -46.76
N LEU A 148 -10.11 -44.62 -46.08
CA LEU A 148 -9.48 -44.19 -44.82
C LEU A 148 -8.61 -42.94 -45.04
N LEU A 149 -7.78 -42.93 -46.08
CA LEU A 149 -6.95 -41.79 -46.46
C LEU A 149 -7.81 -40.58 -46.89
N GLU A 150 -8.90 -40.79 -47.62
CA GLU A 150 -9.86 -39.74 -47.97
C GLU A 150 -10.50 -39.12 -46.72
N THR A 151 -10.91 -39.93 -45.73
CA THR A 151 -11.43 -39.42 -44.44
C THR A 151 -10.38 -38.66 -43.63
N GLN A 152 -9.16 -39.20 -43.49
CA GLN A 152 -8.07 -38.51 -42.77
C GLN A 152 -7.70 -37.18 -43.44
N LEU A 153 -7.74 -37.11 -44.77
CA LEU A 153 -7.42 -35.91 -45.53
C LEU A 153 -8.56 -34.88 -45.44
N GLN A 154 -9.82 -35.33 -45.36
CA GLN A 154 -10.97 -34.48 -45.05
C GLN A 154 -10.87 -33.89 -43.64
N GLU A 155 -10.60 -34.71 -42.62
CA GLU A 155 -10.39 -34.28 -41.23
C GLU A 155 -9.22 -33.29 -41.10
N MET A 156 -8.10 -33.55 -41.76
CA MET A 156 -6.95 -32.62 -41.82
C MET A 156 -7.31 -31.26 -42.42
N ARG A 157 -8.13 -31.23 -43.49
CA ARG A 157 -8.62 -29.97 -44.08
C ARG A 157 -9.53 -29.20 -43.13
N GLU A 158 -10.44 -29.91 -42.46
CA GLU A 158 -11.40 -29.30 -41.53
C GLU A 158 -10.70 -28.80 -40.26
N GLN A 159 -9.73 -29.54 -39.73
CA GLN A 159 -8.83 -29.07 -38.68
C GLN A 159 -8.04 -27.84 -39.11
N SER A 160 -7.48 -27.83 -40.33
CA SER A 160 -6.77 -26.66 -40.86
C SER A 160 -7.68 -25.43 -41.02
N LEU A 161 -8.94 -25.61 -41.42
CA LEU A 161 -9.92 -24.53 -41.54
C LEU A 161 -10.30 -23.99 -40.16
N ASN A 162 -10.57 -24.86 -39.19
CA ASN A 162 -10.87 -24.49 -37.81
C ASN A 162 -9.69 -23.77 -37.13
N LEU A 163 -8.44 -24.16 -37.44
CA LEU A 163 -7.25 -23.46 -36.96
C LEU A 163 -7.10 -22.07 -37.59
N PHE A 164 -7.48 -21.91 -38.87
CA PHE A 164 -7.49 -20.61 -39.53
C PHE A 164 -8.56 -19.69 -38.94
N GLN A 165 -9.80 -20.16 -38.77
CA GLN A 165 -10.87 -19.39 -38.12
C GLN A 165 -10.50 -18.96 -36.69
N LYS A 166 -9.89 -19.86 -35.90
CA LYS A 166 -9.37 -19.50 -34.57
C LYS A 166 -8.22 -18.50 -34.62
N ARG A 167 -7.45 -18.45 -35.71
CA ARG A 167 -6.42 -17.43 -35.92
C ARG A 167 -7.07 -16.07 -36.15
N ASP A 168 -8.05 -16.00 -37.04
CA ASP A 168 -8.81 -14.78 -37.33
C ASP A 168 -9.52 -14.25 -36.07
N GLU A 169 -10.17 -15.14 -35.29
CA GLU A 169 -10.78 -14.80 -33.99
C GLU A 169 -9.77 -14.24 -32.98
N ILE A 170 -8.56 -14.79 -32.92
CA ILE A 170 -7.48 -14.29 -32.05
C ILE A 170 -7.00 -12.92 -32.52
N ASP A 171 -6.75 -12.75 -33.82
CA ASP A 171 -6.27 -11.49 -34.39
C ASP A 171 -7.32 -10.36 -34.22
N GLU A 172 -8.62 -10.66 -34.32
CA GLU A 172 -9.72 -9.74 -33.96
C GLU A 172 -9.71 -9.37 -32.46
N LEU A 173 -9.58 -10.36 -31.57
CA LEU A 173 -9.51 -10.14 -30.12
C LEU A 173 -8.28 -9.32 -29.71
N GLU A 174 -7.12 -9.56 -30.32
CA GLU A 174 -5.91 -8.74 -30.13
C GLU A 174 -6.15 -7.30 -30.61
N GLY A 175 -6.86 -7.10 -31.73
CA GLY A 175 -7.28 -5.77 -32.20
C GLY A 175 -8.18 -5.04 -31.19
N PHE A 176 -9.17 -5.72 -30.62
CA PHE A 176 -10.03 -5.14 -29.56
C PHE A 176 -9.23 -4.82 -28.29
N GLN A 177 -8.32 -5.70 -27.86
CA GLN A 177 -7.46 -5.45 -26.70
C GLN A 177 -6.55 -4.23 -26.91
N GLN A 178 -5.93 -4.11 -28.08
CA GLN A 178 -5.11 -2.95 -28.43
C GLN A 178 -5.93 -1.65 -28.47
N GLN A 179 -7.18 -1.72 -28.95
CA GLN A 179 -8.09 -0.58 -28.92
C GLN A 179 -8.44 -0.15 -27.48
N GLU A 180 -8.77 -1.10 -26.59
CA GLU A 180 -9.04 -0.81 -25.18
C GLU A 180 -7.81 -0.28 -24.44
N ILE A 181 -6.63 -0.87 -24.67
CA ILE A 181 -5.35 -0.36 -24.12
C ILE A 181 -5.09 1.08 -24.59
N ALA A 182 -5.36 1.39 -25.86
CA ALA A 182 -5.23 2.76 -26.39
C ALA A 182 -6.23 3.74 -25.73
N LYS A 183 -7.49 3.34 -25.53
CA LYS A 183 -8.51 4.14 -24.80
C LYS A 183 -8.08 4.39 -23.35
N VAL A 184 -7.64 3.35 -22.64
CA VAL A 184 -7.16 3.45 -21.25
C VAL A 184 -5.92 4.35 -21.17
N LYS A 185 -4.96 4.21 -22.08
CA LYS A 185 -3.77 5.07 -22.15
C LYS A 185 -4.12 6.53 -22.39
N HIS A 186 -5.05 6.83 -23.31
CA HIS A 186 -5.52 8.19 -23.55
C HIS A 186 -6.25 8.78 -22.34
N MET A 187 -7.09 7.97 -21.68
CA MET A 187 -7.81 8.39 -20.47
C MET A 187 -6.84 8.66 -19.31
N LEU A 188 -5.80 7.83 -19.12
CA LEU A 188 -4.75 8.03 -18.13
C LEU A 188 -3.95 9.32 -18.40
N LEU A 189 -3.46 9.51 -19.62
CA LEU A 189 -2.75 10.74 -20.01
C LEU A 189 -3.59 12.00 -19.76
N LYS A 190 -4.87 11.98 -20.15
CA LYS A 190 -5.80 13.09 -19.90
C LYS A 190 -6.04 13.34 -18.41
N LYS A 191 -6.01 12.29 -17.58
CA LYS A 191 -6.11 12.41 -16.12
C LYS A 191 -4.84 12.97 -15.51
N GLU A 192 -3.67 12.52 -15.96
CA GLU A 192 -2.35 13.02 -15.58
C GLU A 192 -2.17 14.51 -15.94
N GLU A 193 -2.56 14.92 -17.15
CA GLU A 193 -2.61 16.34 -17.56
C GLU A 193 -3.54 17.16 -16.64
N SER A 194 -4.73 16.63 -16.33
CA SER A 194 -5.67 17.32 -15.43
C SER A 194 -5.13 17.44 -13.99
N LEU A 195 -4.45 16.40 -13.50
CA LEU A 195 -3.82 16.39 -12.18
C LEU A 195 -2.69 17.42 -12.12
N SER A 196 -1.77 17.41 -13.09
CA SER A 196 -0.67 18.36 -13.17
C SER A 196 -1.16 19.82 -13.24
N LYS A 197 -2.27 20.08 -13.95
CA LYS A 197 -2.91 21.40 -13.94
C LYS A 197 -3.44 21.79 -12.56
N THR A 198 -4.12 20.88 -11.87
CA THR A 198 -4.61 21.16 -10.49
C THR A 198 -3.47 21.31 -9.47
N GLU A 199 -2.35 20.61 -9.65
CA GLU A 199 -1.14 20.76 -8.84
C GLU A 199 -0.50 22.14 -9.04
N GLN A 200 -0.39 22.61 -10.30
CA GLN A 200 0.10 23.97 -10.61
C GLN A 200 -0.82 25.07 -10.04
N GLU A 201 -2.13 24.88 -10.11
CA GLU A 201 -3.12 25.79 -9.51
C GLU A 201 -3.03 25.81 -7.97
N LEU A 202 -2.87 24.65 -7.34
CA LEU A 202 -2.65 24.53 -5.89
C LEU A 202 -1.33 25.18 -5.46
N GLU A 203 -0.25 24.99 -6.21
CA GLU A 203 1.05 25.61 -5.92
C GLU A 203 0.99 27.13 -6.09
N ALA A 204 0.29 27.63 -7.11
CA ALA A 204 0.02 29.07 -7.26
C ALA A 204 -0.78 29.63 -6.08
N CYS A 205 -1.88 28.99 -5.69
CA CYS A 205 -2.66 29.36 -4.52
C CYS A 205 -1.83 29.32 -3.22
N THR A 206 -0.87 28.38 -3.11
CA THR A 206 0.04 28.28 -1.96
C THR A 206 1.06 29.43 -1.93
N ARG A 207 1.58 29.84 -3.09
CA ARG A 207 2.45 31.03 -3.22
C ARG A 207 1.68 32.32 -2.88
N GLU A 208 0.42 32.45 -3.30
CA GLU A 208 -0.44 33.58 -2.90
C GLU A 208 -0.79 33.58 -1.41
N LEU A 209 -1.08 32.41 -0.82
CA LEU A 209 -1.36 32.28 0.61
C LEU A 209 -0.13 32.63 1.48
N THR A 210 1.07 32.24 1.05
CA THR A 210 2.31 32.59 1.76
C THR A 210 2.66 34.07 1.61
N HIS A 211 2.42 34.66 0.43
CA HIS A 211 2.57 36.10 0.21
C HIS A 211 1.59 36.93 1.07
N THR A 212 0.30 36.59 1.04
CA THR A 212 -0.74 37.28 1.84
C THR A 212 -0.51 37.14 3.35
N LYS A 213 -0.07 35.97 3.84
CA LYS A 213 0.37 35.80 5.24
C LYS A 213 1.52 36.74 5.60
N LYS A 214 2.52 36.90 4.72
CA LYS A 214 3.63 37.84 4.96
C LYS A 214 3.16 39.29 5.01
N VAL A 215 2.32 39.71 4.07
CA VAL A 215 1.72 41.07 4.07
C VAL A 215 0.86 41.30 5.32
N LEU A 216 0.11 40.30 5.78
CA LEU A 216 -0.66 40.37 7.03
C LEU A 216 0.25 40.50 8.26
N GLN A 217 1.38 39.79 8.28
CA GLN A 217 2.38 39.91 9.34
C GLN A 217 3.04 41.30 9.35
N ASP A 218 3.43 41.81 8.17
CA ASP A 218 4.04 43.14 8.03
C ASP A 218 3.06 44.27 8.42
N THR A 219 1.78 44.15 8.05
CA THR A 219 0.73 45.10 8.44
C THR A 219 0.36 45.00 9.93
N SER A 220 0.33 43.80 10.51
CA SER A 220 0.19 43.59 11.97
C SER A 220 1.34 44.22 12.75
N ASN A 221 2.59 44.00 12.31
CA ASN A 221 3.77 44.63 12.89
C ASN A 221 3.66 46.16 12.84
N LYS A 222 3.28 46.73 11.68
CA LYS A 222 3.08 48.19 11.53
C LYS A 222 1.95 48.74 12.40
N SER A 223 0.85 48.01 12.54
CA SER A 223 -0.27 48.35 13.44
C SER A 223 0.17 48.33 14.91
N SER A 224 1.00 47.36 15.31
CA SER A 224 1.56 47.29 16.65
C SER A 224 2.55 48.42 16.95
N GLY A 225 3.30 48.89 15.94
CA GLY A 225 4.13 50.10 16.02
C GLY A 225 3.27 51.35 16.25
N LEU A 226 2.33 51.63 15.33
CA LEU A 226 1.42 52.77 15.44
C LEU A 226 0.62 52.80 16.75
N ARG A 227 0.30 51.63 17.33
CA ARG A 227 -0.35 51.54 18.65
C ARG A 227 0.57 52.00 19.79
N LYS A 228 1.87 51.69 19.72
CA LYS A 228 2.86 52.19 20.70
C LYS A 228 3.03 53.69 20.54
N ASP A 229 3.23 54.18 19.32
CA ASP A 229 3.37 55.61 19.02
C ASP A 229 2.15 56.40 19.56
N LEU A 230 0.94 55.86 19.38
CA LEU A 230 -0.30 56.46 19.89
C LEU A 230 -0.38 56.41 21.43
N GLN A 231 0.07 55.33 22.06
CA GLN A 231 0.12 55.21 23.52
C GLN A 231 1.15 56.17 24.15
N GLU A 232 2.33 56.30 23.54
CA GLU A 232 3.36 57.26 23.93
C GLU A 232 2.85 58.71 23.80
N LEU A 233 2.17 59.02 22.69
CA LEU A 233 1.56 60.34 22.47
C LEU A 233 0.42 60.62 23.46
N GLN A 234 -0.42 59.63 23.78
CA GLN A 234 -1.45 59.75 24.82
C GLN A 234 -0.84 60.03 26.21
N GLN A 235 0.26 59.36 26.54
CA GLN A 235 0.97 59.60 27.80
C GLN A 235 1.56 61.03 27.85
N GLN A 236 2.17 61.50 26.76
CA GLN A 236 2.65 62.88 26.64
C GLN A 236 1.52 63.91 26.78
N PHE A 237 0.34 63.65 26.19
CA PHE A 237 -0.83 64.53 26.35
C PHE A 237 -1.31 64.60 27.80
N LEU A 238 -1.38 63.48 28.53
CA LEU A 238 -1.76 63.47 29.94
C LEU A 238 -0.75 64.23 30.82
N GLU A 239 0.55 64.12 30.53
CA GLU A 239 1.58 64.83 31.26
C GLU A 239 1.58 66.35 30.97
N LEU A 240 1.32 66.75 29.72
CA LEU A 240 1.09 68.15 29.36
C LEU A 240 -0.21 68.72 29.96
N GLU A 241 -1.26 67.91 30.09
CA GLU A 241 -2.51 68.31 30.76
C GLU A 241 -2.30 68.50 32.27
N ALA A 242 -1.56 67.61 32.92
CA ALA A 242 -1.16 67.79 34.32
C ALA A 242 -0.32 69.06 34.53
N GLN A 243 0.67 69.32 33.65
CA GLN A 243 1.46 70.56 33.68
C GLN A 243 0.61 71.81 33.46
N ARG A 244 -0.37 71.76 32.54
CA ARG A 244 -1.33 72.85 32.33
C ARG A 244 -2.12 73.12 33.62
N ASP A 245 -2.64 72.08 34.25
CA ASP A 245 -3.49 72.23 35.43
C ASP A 245 -2.70 72.73 36.65
N GLU A 246 -1.45 72.29 36.83
CA GLU A 246 -0.52 72.88 37.79
C GLU A 246 -0.33 74.38 37.54
N LEU A 247 -0.08 74.79 36.29
CA LEU A 247 0.06 76.20 35.91
C LEU A 247 -1.23 77.00 36.15
N MET A 248 -2.41 76.46 35.85
CA MET A 248 -3.70 77.10 36.14
C MET A 248 -3.92 77.29 37.66
N THR A 249 -3.51 76.33 38.50
CA THR A 249 -3.58 76.50 39.96
C THR A 249 -2.57 77.54 40.47
N ALA A 250 -1.41 77.66 39.83
CA ALA A 250 -0.42 78.70 40.15
C ALA A 250 -0.89 80.09 39.71
N GLU A 251 -1.49 80.21 38.53
CA GLU A 251 -2.08 81.44 37.99
C GLU A 251 -3.22 81.94 38.89
N THR A 252 -4.22 81.11 39.16
CA THR A 252 -5.32 81.47 40.07
C THR A 252 -4.82 81.78 41.49
N SER A 253 -3.77 81.12 41.99
CA SER A 253 -3.12 81.50 43.26
C SER A 253 -2.43 82.87 43.20
N ALA A 254 -1.87 83.25 42.05
CA ALA A 254 -1.27 84.56 41.82
C ALA A 254 -2.34 85.65 41.68
N GLU A 255 -3.41 85.41 40.92
CA GLU A 255 -4.56 86.31 40.80
C GLU A 255 -5.18 86.62 42.17
N ASN A 256 -5.45 85.58 42.98
CA ASN A 256 -5.96 85.76 44.34
C ASN A 256 -5.04 86.60 45.24
N LYS A 257 -3.71 86.52 45.05
CA LYS A 257 -2.74 87.38 45.75
C LYS A 257 -2.76 88.80 45.21
N ILE A 258 -2.88 88.99 43.90
CA ILE A 258 -2.99 90.31 43.27
C ILE A 258 -4.25 91.02 43.77
N THR A 259 -5.43 90.38 43.71
CA THR A 259 -6.68 90.98 44.20
C THR A 259 -6.65 91.30 45.70
N ALA A 260 -5.96 90.49 46.50
CA ALA A 260 -5.76 90.77 47.93
C ALA A 260 -4.81 91.97 48.17
N LEU A 261 -3.78 92.15 47.33
CA LEU A 261 -2.90 93.30 47.36
C LEU A 261 -3.59 94.58 46.86
N GLU A 262 -4.40 94.50 45.80
CA GLU A 262 -5.21 95.60 45.28
C GLU A 262 -6.23 96.08 46.31
N LEU A 263 -6.93 95.15 46.98
CA LEU A 263 -7.82 95.50 48.10
C LEU A 263 -7.05 96.21 49.22
N ARG A 264 -5.84 95.71 49.56
CA ARG A 264 -5.00 96.32 50.58
C ARG A 264 -4.48 97.71 50.17
N GLU A 265 -4.21 97.92 48.89
CA GLU A 265 -3.88 99.23 48.34
C GLU A 265 -5.05 100.20 48.46
N GLN A 266 -6.28 99.77 48.12
CA GLN A 266 -7.51 100.58 48.29
C GLN A 266 -7.77 100.93 49.77
N GLU A 267 -7.59 99.99 50.70
CA GLU A 267 -7.66 100.25 52.14
C GLU A 267 -6.64 101.32 52.56
N LEU A 268 -5.37 101.17 52.17
CA LEU A 268 -4.31 102.12 52.48
C LEU A 268 -4.57 103.50 51.86
N GLN A 269 -5.09 103.54 50.63
CA GLN A 269 -5.45 104.79 49.95
C GLN A 269 -6.63 105.49 50.64
N THR A 270 -7.61 104.72 51.13
CA THR A 270 -8.71 105.24 51.96
C THR A 270 -8.20 105.82 53.28
N VAL A 271 -7.26 105.12 53.95
CA VAL A 271 -6.60 105.63 55.16
C VAL A 271 -5.78 106.90 54.88
N ILE A 272 -5.07 106.99 53.74
CA ILE A 272 -4.34 108.19 53.34
C ILE A 272 -5.29 109.36 53.06
N GLN A 273 -6.43 109.12 52.40
CA GLN A 273 -7.46 110.14 52.18
C GLN A 273 -8.05 110.64 53.51
N GLN A 274 -8.40 109.72 54.42
CA GLN A 274 -8.92 110.06 55.74
C GLN A 274 -7.90 110.87 56.55
N LEU A 275 -6.64 110.44 56.61
CA LEU A 275 -5.55 111.19 57.26
C LEU A 275 -5.34 112.57 56.62
N SER A 276 -5.50 112.70 55.30
CA SER A 276 -5.40 113.99 54.61
C SER A 276 -6.54 114.94 54.99
N VAL A 277 -7.77 114.43 55.12
CA VAL A 277 -8.94 115.18 55.62
C VAL A 277 -8.73 115.58 57.08
N ASP A 278 -8.27 114.66 57.93
CA ASP A 278 -8.02 114.92 59.35
C ASP A 278 -6.90 115.94 59.56
N LEU A 279 -5.82 115.88 58.78
CA LEU A 279 -4.76 116.88 58.77
C LEU A 279 -5.27 118.26 58.32
N GLN A 280 -6.13 118.32 57.30
CA GLN A 280 -6.73 119.58 56.85
C GLN A 280 -7.70 120.15 57.90
N ASN A 281 -8.51 119.31 58.54
CA ASN A 281 -9.38 119.69 59.65
C ASN A 281 -8.58 120.20 60.85
N ALA A 282 -7.50 119.51 61.22
CA ALA A 282 -6.58 119.93 62.27
C ALA A 282 -5.89 121.25 61.94
N ARG A 283 -5.51 121.48 60.67
CA ARG A 283 -4.96 122.76 60.20
C ARG A 283 -5.97 123.90 60.27
N VAL A 284 -7.23 123.66 59.89
CA VAL A 284 -8.32 124.64 60.02
C VAL A 284 -8.58 124.96 61.49
N ALA A 285 -8.67 123.95 62.35
CA ALA A 285 -8.84 124.12 63.80
C ALA A 285 -7.64 124.88 64.42
N GLY A 286 -6.41 124.56 64.00
CA GLY A 286 -5.19 125.28 64.35
C GLY A 286 -5.27 126.76 63.99
N SER A 287 -5.62 127.08 62.74
CA SER A 287 -5.80 128.48 62.30
C SER A 287 -6.93 129.21 63.05
N GLY A 288 -7.95 128.49 63.51
CA GLY A 288 -9.00 129.02 64.38
C GLY A 288 -8.51 129.28 65.81
N CYS A 289 -7.61 128.45 66.33
CA CYS A 289 -6.90 128.70 67.59
C CYS A 289 -5.92 129.87 67.49
N GLU A 290 -5.15 129.98 66.40
CA GLU A 290 -4.25 131.10 66.12
C GLU A 290 -5.02 132.42 66.09
N LYS A 291 -6.12 132.51 65.34
CA LYS A 291 -6.98 133.72 65.32
C LYS A 291 -7.57 134.06 66.67
N ARG A 292 -7.98 133.07 67.47
CA ARG A 292 -8.47 133.31 68.85
C ARG A 292 -7.35 133.81 69.77
N LEU A 293 -6.13 133.27 69.63
CA LEU A 293 -4.96 133.73 70.37
C LEU A 293 -4.62 135.18 70.00
N GLU A 294 -4.64 135.52 68.71
CA GLU A 294 -4.40 136.88 68.21
C GLU A 294 -5.46 137.87 68.71
N MET A 295 -6.75 137.51 68.66
CA MET A 295 -7.81 138.34 69.25
C MET A 295 -7.62 138.53 70.77
N LEU A 296 -7.32 137.47 71.52
CA LEU A 296 -7.06 137.55 72.96
C LEU A 296 -5.81 138.38 73.28
N GLN A 297 -4.78 138.37 72.43
CA GLN A 297 -3.61 139.24 72.55
C GLN A 297 -3.97 140.71 72.33
N VAL A 298 -4.80 141.01 71.32
CA VAL A 298 -5.30 142.36 71.06
C VAL A 298 -6.19 142.86 72.21
N GLU A 299 -7.11 142.03 72.71
CA GLU A 299 -7.95 142.33 73.88
C GLU A 299 -7.10 142.57 75.13
N HIS A 300 -6.07 141.75 75.37
CA HIS A 300 -5.15 141.91 76.49
C HIS A 300 -4.38 143.23 76.40
N GLU A 301 -3.81 143.58 75.25
CA GLU A 301 -3.12 144.86 75.08
C GLU A 301 -4.08 146.06 75.18
N SER A 302 -5.33 145.93 74.72
CA SER A 302 -6.37 146.96 74.92
C SER A 302 -6.69 147.16 76.41
N LEU A 303 -6.97 146.07 77.15
CA LEU A 303 -7.22 146.10 78.60
C LEU A 303 -6.04 146.67 79.39
N LYS A 304 -4.81 146.37 78.96
CA LYS A 304 -3.56 146.89 79.54
C LYS A 304 -3.40 148.39 79.30
N VAL A 305 -3.79 148.90 78.12
CA VAL A 305 -3.85 150.34 77.84
C VAL A 305 -4.93 151.02 78.68
N GLU A 306 -6.14 150.46 78.77
CA GLU A 306 -7.21 150.97 79.64
C GLU A 306 -6.78 150.99 81.12
N TYR A 307 -6.11 149.94 81.59
CA TYR A 307 -5.57 149.85 82.95
C TYR A 307 -4.54 150.95 83.23
N GLU A 308 -3.57 151.18 82.33
CA GLU A 308 -2.60 152.26 82.49
C GLU A 308 -3.24 153.65 82.40
N GLN A 309 -4.26 153.85 81.55
CA GLN A 309 -5.06 155.09 81.54
C GLN A 309 -5.82 155.30 82.86
N HIS A 310 -6.47 154.26 83.39
CA HIS A 310 -7.20 154.33 84.65
C HIS A 310 -6.26 154.60 85.83
N LYS A 311 -5.07 153.98 85.83
CA LYS A 311 -3.99 154.22 86.79
C LYS A 311 -3.49 155.66 86.72
N GLN A 312 -3.24 156.21 85.53
CA GLN A 312 -2.88 157.63 85.35
C GLN A 312 -3.99 158.57 85.87
N LYS A 313 -5.25 158.27 85.57
CA LYS A 313 -6.40 159.03 86.08
C LYS A 313 -6.50 158.97 87.61
N MET A 314 -6.31 157.79 88.21
CA MET A 314 -6.29 157.62 89.66
C MET A 314 -5.15 158.40 90.32
N THR A 315 -3.95 158.43 89.72
CA THR A 315 -2.84 159.25 90.24
C THR A 315 -3.11 160.74 90.12
N PHE A 316 -3.82 161.19 89.07
CA PHE A 316 -4.25 162.58 88.94
C PHE A 316 -5.30 162.96 90.00
N GLU A 317 -6.35 162.15 90.18
CA GLU A 317 -7.35 162.37 91.24
C GLU A 317 -6.74 162.34 92.65
N PHE A 318 -5.73 161.50 92.88
CA PHE A 318 -4.99 161.45 94.15
C PHE A 318 -4.17 162.74 94.36
N ALA A 319 -3.55 163.27 93.31
CA ALA A 319 -2.84 164.56 93.37
C ALA A 319 -3.80 165.73 93.68
N GLU A 320 -5.00 165.77 93.09
CA GLU A 320 -6.02 166.77 93.45
C GLU A 320 -6.51 166.61 94.89
N ARG A 321 -6.78 165.38 95.35
CA ARG A 321 -7.18 165.12 96.75
C ARG A 321 -6.10 165.55 97.75
N ASN A 322 -4.82 165.33 97.44
CA ASN A 322 -3.71 165.79 98.28
C ASN A 322 -3.65 167.33 98.34
N LYS A 323 -3.78 168.01 97.19
CA LYS A 323 -3.82 169.48 97.12
C LYS A 323 -5.01 170.07 97.89
N LEU A 324 -6.18 169.42 97.86
CA LEU A 324 -7.33 169.80 98.67
C LEU A 324 -7.06 169.59 100.17
N THR A 325 -6.32 168.53 100.53
CA THR A 325 -5.95 168.23 101.91
C THR A 325 -4.99 169.28 102.47
N GLU A 326 -3.99 169.73 101.69
CA GLU A 326 -3.11 170.85 102.06
C GLU A 326 -3.92 172.13 102.35
N GLN A 327 -4.88 172.49 101.48
CA GLN A 327 -5.76 173.65 101.66
C GLN A 327 -6.64 173.56 102.91
N LEU A 328 -7.11 172.36 103.26
CA LEU A 328 -7.87 172.14 104.49
C LEU A 328 -6.99 172.24 105.73
N GLN A 329 -5.74 171.77 105.64
CA GLN A 329 -4.79 171.80 106.75
C GLN A 329 -4.33 173.23 107.07
N GLU A 330 -4.10 174.09 106.07
CA GLU A 330 -3.90 175.54 106.28
C GLU A 330 -5.11 176.21 106.96
N LYS A 331 -6.34 175.84 106.56
CA LYS A 331 -7.56 176.36 107.19
C LYS A 331 -7.70 175.97 108.66
N VAL A 332 -7.33 174.75 109.04
CA VAL A 332 -7.35 174.30 110.44
C VAL A 332 -6.37 175.12 111.29
N SER A 333 -5.13 175.29 110.84
CA SER A 333 -4.13 176.12 111.53
C SER A 333 -4.53 177.60 111.62
N SER A 334 -5.34 178.10 110.69
CA SER A 334 -5.96 179.44 110.77
C SER A 334 -7.07 179.54 111.82
N LEU A 335 -7.83 178.48 112.08
CA LEU A 335 -8.97 178.48 113.01
C LEU A 335 -8.53 178.30 114.47
N GLU A 336 -7.53 177.45 114.72
CA GLU A 336 -6.96 177.24 116.06
C GLU A 336 -6.42 178.54 116.67
N LYS A 337 -5.89 179.45 115.84
CA LYS A 337 -5.39 180.77 116.28
C LYS A 337 -6.47 181.77 116.71
N LYS A 338 -7.76 181.51 116.45
CA LYS A 338 -8.85 182.47 116.70
C LYS A 338 -9.67 182.23 117.97
N LEU A 339 -9.60 181.03 118.58
CA LEU A 339 -10.46 180.64 119.72
C LEU A 339 -9.98 181.20 121.09
N GLY A 340 -9.20 182.29 121.10
CA GLY A 340 -8.30 182.61 122.23
C GLY A 340 -8.73 183.67 123.25
N ARG A 341 -9.67 184.60 122.93
CA ARG A 341 -10.11 185.66 123.87
C ARG A 341 -11.54 186.16 123.58
N ASN A 342 -12.24 186.52 124.65
CA ASN A 342 -13.59 187.11 124.64
C ASN A 342 -13.57 188.64 124.42
N LEU A 343 -14.59 189.18 123.75
CA LEU A 343 -14.93 190.61 123.69
C LEU A 343 -16.46 190.80 123.86
N SER A 344 -16.92 192.07 123.89
CA SER A 344 -18.13 192.44 124.64
C SER A 344 -19.16 193.29 123.90
N GLY A 345 -20.44 193.02 124.17
CA GLY A 345 -21.54 193.98 124.16
C GLY A 345 -22.05 194.40 122.78
N ASP A 346 -21.22 195.13 122.03
CA ASP A 346 -21.59 195.73 120.73
C ASP A 346 -21.43 194.73 119.57
N GLU A 347 -20.64 193.67 119.78
CA GLU A 347 -20.44 192.59 118.80
C GLU A 347 -21.68 191.69 118.63
N HIS A 348 -22.49 191.51 119.69
CA HIS A 348 -23.69 190.65 119.64
C HIS A 348 -24.75 191.13 118.64
N VAL A 349 -24.89 192.45 118.44
CA VAL A 349 -25.84 193.01 117.47
C VAL A 349 -25.31 192.87 116.04
N GLN A 350 -23.98 192.92 115.85
CA GLN A 350 -23.36 192.72 114.54
C GLN A 350 -23.30 191.25 114.11
N GLU A 351 -23.23 190.31 115.06
CA GLU A 351 -23.37 188.87 114.79
C GLU A 351 -24.81 188.48 114.46
N LEU A 352 -25.82 188.97 115.19
CA LEU A 352 -27.23 188.71 114.85
C LEU A 352 -27.62 189.18 113.44
N LEU A 353 -27.05 190.30 112.97
CA LEU A 353 -27.26 190.77 111.59
C LEU A 353 -26.52 189.94 110.53
N LYS A 354 -25.38 189.33 110.86
CA LYS A 354 -24.69 188.35 109.98
C LYS A 354 -25.40 187.00 109.97
N GLU A 355 -25.92 186.56 111.12
CA GLU A 355 -26.64 185.29 111.24
C GLU A 355 -27.94 185.33 110.43
N LYS A 356 -28.69 186.44 110.48
CA LYS A 356 -29.85 186.69 109.62
C LYS A 356 -29.50 186.58 108.12
N ALA A 357 -28.41 187.22 107.68
CA ALA A 357 -27.99 187.14 106.29
C ALA A 357 -27.59 185.71 105.87
N SER A 358 -26.97 184.93 106.76
CA SER A 358 -26.64 183.52 106.50
C SER A 358 -27.87 182.61 106.41
N LEU A 359 -28.94 182.92 107.15
CA LEU A 359 -30.20 182.18 107.12
C LEU A 359 -31.04 182.54 105.89
N GLU A 360 -31.01 183.80 105.44
CA GLU A 360 -31.61 184.21 104.15
C GLU A 360 -30.88 183.52 102.98
N GLN A 361 -29.53 183.44 103.00
CA GLN A 361 -28.77 182.67 102.00
C GLN A 361 -29.13 181.17 101.99
N LYS A 362 -29.19 180.52 103.16
CA LYS A 362 -29.56 179.09 103.27
C LYS A 362 -31.00 178.81 102.82
N LEU A 363 -31.91 179.80 102.90
CA LEU A 363 -33.27 179.65 102.40
C LEU A 363 -33.32 179.62 100.87
N ASP A 364 -32.51 180.44 100.19
CA ASP A 364 -32.45 180.42 98.72
C ASP A 364 -31.59 179.26 98.18
N GLU A 365 -30.55 178.83 98.89
CA GLU A 365 -29.82 177.58 98.60
C GLU A 365 -30.75 176.36 98.73
N THR A 366 -31.56 176.26 99.80
CA THR A 366 -32.54 175.17 99.92
C THR A 366 -33.68 175.25 98.90
N ARG A 367 -34.06 176.44 98.41
CA ARG A 367 -34.99 176.57 97.26
C ARG A 367 -34.37 176.10 95.96
N GLN A 368 -33.09 176.37 95.70
CA GLN A 368 -32.39 175.83 94.53
C GLN A 368 -32.23 174.31 94.64
N GLN A 369 -31.85 173.79 95.81
CA GLN A 369 -31.76 172.35 96.09
C GLN A 369 -33.12 171.64 95.86
N VAL A 370 -34.23 172.21 96.35
CA VAL A 370 -35.57 171.67 96.14
C VAL A 370 -36.01 171.77 94.67
N LEU A 371 -35.54 172.76 93.91
CA LEU A 371 -35.78 172.81 92.46
C LEU A 371 -34.99 171.74 91.71
N THR A 372 -33.70 171.53 92.03
CA THR A 372 -32.88 170.47 91.41
C THR A 372 -33.37 169.07 91.78
N ASP A 373 -33.74 168.86 93.04
CA ASP A 373 -34.32 167.59 93.50
C ASP A 373 -35.69 167.36 92.86
N ARG A 374 -36.50 168.40 92.64
CA ARG A 374 -37.78 168.26 91.91
C ARG A 374 -37.59 167.96 90.42
N THR A 375 -36.56 168.50 89.76
CA THR A 375 -36.22 168.08 88.38
C THR A 375 -35.69 166.65 88.34
N HIS A 376 -34.80 166.26 89.25
CA HIS A 376 -34.25 164.90 89.29
C HIS A 376 -35.29 163.86 89.71
N HIS A 377 -36.26 164.26 90.56
CA HIS A 377 -37.44 163.45 90.89
C HIS A 377 -38.42 163.36 89.71
N ALA A 378 -38.60 164.41 88.91
CA ALA A 378 -39.38 164.36 87.68
C ALA A 378 -38.73 163.49 86.58
N GLU A 379 -37.40 163.44 86.52
CA GLU A 379 -36.63 162.54 85.64
C GLU A 379 -36.68 161.09 86.11
N THR A 380 -36.55 160.83 87.42
CA THR A 380 -36.72 159.48 87.97
C THR A 380 -38.16 159.00 87.92
N VAL A 381 -39.16 159.87 88.08
CA VAL A 381 -40.56 159.55 87.82
C VAL A 381 -40.81 159.30 86.34
N ASN A 382 -40.24 160.08 85.40
CA ASN A 382 -40.31 159.73 83.96
C ASN A 382 -39.64 158.39 83.66
N ARG A 383 -38.49 158.08 84.27
CA ARG A 383 -37.80 156.80 84.07
C ARG A 383 -38.56 155.63 84.71
N LEU A 384 -39.23 155.84 85.83
CA LEU A 384 -40.12 154.88 86.48
C LEU A 384 -41.45 154.74 85.74
N GLU A 385 -42.02 155.80 85.17
CA GLU A 385 -43.18 155.72 84.27
C GLU A 385 -42.83 155.03 82.96
N PHE A 386 -41.61 155.21 82.44
CA PHE A 386 -41.11 154.46 81.28
C PHE A 386 -40.87 152.99 81.64
N GLN A 387 -40.32 152.68 82.83
CA GLN A 387 -40.22 151.31 83.32
C GLN A 387 -41.60 150.69 83.64
N VAL A 388 -42.59 151.46 84.09
CA VAL A 388 -43.97 150.99 84.27
C VAL A 388 -44.65 150.79 82.91
N ARG A 389 -44.44 151.66 81.91
CA ARG A 389 -44.88 151.41 80.53
C ARG A 389 -44.20 150.17 79.93
N PHE A 390 -42.92 149.93 80.24
CA PHE A 390 -42.18 148.78 79.76
C PHE A 390 -42.61 147.48 80.49
N LEU A 391 -42.83 147.50 81.81
CA LEU A 391 -43.36 146.33 82.55
C LEU A 391 -44.84 146.06 82.26
N VAL A 392 -45.68 147.07 82.06
CA VAL A 392 -47.08 146.90 81.63
C VAL A 392 -47.16 146.43 80.17
N GLY A 393 -46.17 146.77 79.33
CA GLY A 393 -45.99 146.19 78.00
C GLY A 393 -45.42 144.76 77.99
N PHE A 394 -44.55 144.43 78.94
CA PHE A 394 -43.89 143.11 79.03
C PHE A 394 -44.74 142.04 79.74
N PHE A 395 -45.76 142.44 80.51
CA PHE A 395 -46.75 141.52 81.11
C PHE A 395 -47.87 141.08 80.15
N PHE A 396 -47.74 141.35 78.84
CA PHE A 396 -48.68 140.91 77.81
C PHE A 396 -48.20 139.67 77.00
N PHE A 397 -47.19 138.94 77.49
CA PHE A 397 -46.63 137.77 76.81
C PHE A 397 -46.42 136.56 77.75
N PHE A 398 -47.55 135.95 78.18
CA PHE A 398 -47.66 134.65 78.88
C PHE A 398 -47.07 134.57 80.31
N PRO A 399 -47.49 133.61 81.18
CA PRO A 399 -48.32 132.42 80.91
C PRO A 399 -49.51 132.17 81.87
N LEU A 400 -50.17 131.03 81.64
CA LEU A 400 -51.02 130.21 82.54
C LEU A 400 -52.55 130.42 82.61
N GLN A 401 -53.25 129.29 82.46
CA GLN A 401 -54.57 128.96 82.99
C GLN A 401 -55.79 129.83 82.55
N ILE A 402 -56.22 129.66 81.30
CA ILE A 402 -57.47 128.97 80.93
C ILE A 402 -57.38 128.67 79.44
N LEU A 403 -56.93 127.47 79.10
CA LEU A 403 -57.14 126.93 77.77
C LEU A 403 -58.62 126.58 77.70
N THR A 404 -59.41 127.43 77.05
CA THR A 404 -60.81 127.11 76.77
C THR A 404 -60.84 125.75 76.07
N ASN A 405 -61.73 124.84 76.49
CA ASN A 405 -61.83 123.50 75.92
C ASN A 405 -61.78 123.55 74.39
N LYS A 406 -62.40 124.56 73.79
CA LYS A 406 -62.46 124.81 72.34
C LYS A 406 -61.13 124.86 71.59
N GLU A 407 -60.07 125.49 72.10
CA GLU A 407 -58.79 125.56 71.37
C GLU A 407 -57.95 124.28 71.58
N LEU A 408 -58.12 123.66 72.75
CA LEU A 408 -57.54 122.34 73.05
C LEU A 408 -58.24 121.27 72.21
N GLU A 409 -59.57 121.34 72.07
CA GLU A 409 -60.42 120.57 71.15
C GLU A 409 -60.00 120.82 69.70
N GLN A 410 -59.73 122.06 69.28
CA GLN A 410 -59.35 122.33 67.89
C GLN A 410 -57.96 121.76 67.56
N LYS A 411 -56.99 121.84 68.47
CA LYS A 411 -55.67 121.21 68.34
C LYS A 411 -55.76 119.68 68.44
N LEU A 412 -56.60 119.15 69.33
CA LEU A 412 -56.92 117.72 69.43
C LEU A 412 -57.64 117.23 68.17
N GLN A 413 -58.49 118.04 67.56
CA GLN A 413 -59.22 117.73 66.33
C GLN A 413 -58.27 117.71 65.13
N ILE A 414 -57.38 118.69 64.99
CA ILE A 414 -56.33 118.67 63.96
C ILE A 414 -55.39 117.47 64.18
N ALA A 415 -55.00 117.16 65.42
CA ALA A 415 -54.15 116.02 65.73
C ALA A 415 -54.85 114.67 65.50
N THR A 416 -56.16 114.56 65.79
CA THR A 416 -56.94 113.34 65.53
C THR A 416 -57.29 113.19 64.06
N GLU A 417 -57.52 114.27 63.31
CA GLU A 417 -57.64 114.25 61.84
C GLU A 417 -56.31 113.89 61.16
N ALA A 418 -55.18 114.41 61.64
CA ALA A 418 -53.85 114.02 61.18
C ALA A 418 -53.54 112.55 61.51
N LEU A 419 -53.88 112.09 62.72
CA LEU A 419 -53.78 110.68 63.11
C LEU A 419 -54.71 109.79 62.28
N LYS A 420 -55.92 110.27 61.94
CA LYS A 420 -56.87 109.56 61.07
C LYS A 420 -56.31 109.42 59.65
N LYS A 421 -55.81 110.51 59.05
CA LYS A 421 -55.14 110.47 57.74
C LYS A 421 -53.88 109.59 57.74
N SER A 422 -53.10 109.62 58.83
CA SER A 422 -51.93 108.74 59.00
C SER A 422 -52.33 107.26 59.13
N LYS A 423 -53.43 106.96 59.85
CA LYS A 423 -54.00 105.60 59.92
C LYS A 423 -54.61 105.13 58.61
N GLU A 424 -55.26 106.02 57.86
CA GLU A 424 -55.79 105.74 56.52
C GLU A 424 -54.65 105.47 55.53
N ALA A 425 -53.58 106.27 55.56
CA ALA A 425 -52.38 106.04 54.75
C ALA A 425 -51.63 104.77 55.17
N ALA A 426 -51.55 104.45 56.47
CA ALA A 426 -50.98 103.20 56.95
C ALA A 426 -51.80 102.00 56.47
N ALA A 427 -53.13 102.04 56.58
CA ALA A 427 -54.02 100.99 56.08
C ALA A 427 -53.94 100.83 54.56
N GLU A 428 -53.74 101.91 53.80
CA GLU A 428 -53.52 101.85 52.35
C GLU A 428 -52.17 101.22 51.99
N GLN A 429 -51.10 101.50 52.76
CA GLN A 429 -49.82 100.81 52.61
C GLN A 429 -49.92 99.33 53.02
N ASP A 430 -50.64 99.00 54.10
CA ASP A 430 -50.87 97.61 54.53
C ASP A 430 -51.63 96.82 53.46
N LEU A 431 -52.67 97.41 52.85
CA LEU A 431 -53.38 96.83 51.69
C LEU A 431 -52.45 96.64 50.49
N LYS A 432 -51.54 97.58 50.23
CA LYS A 432 -50.55 97.49 49.15
C LYS A 432 -49.50 96.40 49.42
N ILE A 433 -49.04 96.26 50.66
CA ILE A 433 -48.15 95.19 51.11
C ILE A 433 -48.85 93.84 50.99
N GLN A 434 -50.10 93.73 51.45
CA GLN A 434 -50.89 92.50 51.34
C GLN A 434 -51.09 92.10 49.88
N LYS A 435 -51.36 93.06 48.99
CA LYS A 435 -51.46 92.79 47.54
C LYS A 435 -50.12 92.32 46.95
N LEU A 436 -49.00 92.96 47.29
CA LEU A 436 -47.68 92.50 46.85
C LEU A 436 -47.34 91.11 47.40
N GLN A 437 -47.78 90.77 48.60
CA GLN A 437 -47.63 89.42 49.17
C GLN A 437 -48.47 88.39 48.41
N THR A 438 -49.72 88.70 48.03
CA THR A 438 -50.52 87.78 47.20
C THR A 438 -49.94 87.63 45.79
N ASP A 439 -49.52 88.74 45.16
CA ASP A 439 -48.92 88.70 43.82
C ASP A 439 -47.60 87.88 43.81
N LEU A 440 -46.79 87.97 44.88
CA LEU A 440 -45.57 87.16 45.05
C LEU A 440 -45.85 85.68 45.33
N GLU A 441 -46.85 85.34 46.15
CA GLU A 441 -47.20 83.95 46.41
C GLU A 441 -47.84 83.29 45.18
N ASP A 442 -48.62 84.04 44.39
CA ASP A 442 -49.15 83.60 43.10
C ASP A 442 -48.01 83.30 42.10
N GLU A 443 -47.02 84.19 41.94
CA GLU A 443 -45.85 83.93 41.09
C GLU A 443 -45.00 82.75 41.61
N ARG A 444 -44.81 82.65 42.93
CA ARG A 444 -44.15 81.49 43.54
C ARG A 444 -44.90 80.18 43.25
N SER A 445 -46.24 80.19 43.29
CA SER A 445 -47.05 79.01 42.97
C SER A 445 -46.93 78.60 41.50
N LYS A 446 -46.91 79.56 40.57
CA LYS A 446 -46.69 79.34 39.13
C LYS A 446 -45.30 78.75 38.87
N LEU A 447 -44.25 79.33 39.44
CA LEU A 447 -42.88 78.81 39.33
C LEU A 447 -42.75 77.41 39.92
N GLN A 448 -43.35 77.16 41.09
CA GLN A 448 -43.39 75.83 41.71
C GLN A 448 -44.11 74.81 40.82
N GLN A 449 -45.24 75.19 40.20
CA GLN A 449 -45.96 74.35 39.24
C GLN A 449 -45.11 74.07 38.00
N GLN A 450 -44.47 75.09 37.42
CA GLN A 450 -43.59 74.95 36.26
C GLN A 450 -42.43 73.98 36.56
N ILE A 451 -41.71 74.19 37.68
CA ILE A 451 -40.64 73.30 38.16
C ILE A 451 -41.16 71.86 38.33
N SER A 452 -42.37 71.67 38.89
CA SER A 452 -42.95 70.34 39.06
C SER A 452 -43.26 69.65 37.72
N SER A 453 -43.76 70.41 36.72
CA SER A 453 -44.07 69.90 35.39
C SER A 453 -42.82 69.52 34.60
N GLU A 454 -41.78 70.36 34.68
CA GLU A 454 -40.49 70.13 34.04
C GLU A 454 -39.74 68.97 34.70
N LYS A 455 -39.75 68.88 36.04
CA LYS A 455 -39.23 67.72 36.78
C LYS A 455 -39.95 66.43 36.40
N HIS A 456 -41.27 66.46 36.22
CA HIS A 456 -42.03 65.29 35.76
C HIS A 456 -41.64 64.89 34.32
N GLN A 457 -41.47 65.87 33.41
CA GLN A 457 -41.02 65.60 32.04
C GLN A 457 -39.60 65.00 32.01
N TYR A 458 -38.65 65.51 32.80
CA TYR A 458 -37.33 64.93 32.91
C TYR A 458 -37.36 63.52 33.52
N HIS A 459 -38.19 63.29 34.54
CA HIS A 459 -38.35 61.96 35.12
C HIS A 459 -38.89 60.95 34.10
N GLN A 460 -39.93 61.31 33.33
CA GLN A 460 -40.42 60.47 32.23
C GLN A 460 -39.34 60.17 31.17
N LYS A 461 -38.52 61.17 30.80
CA LYS A 461 -37.39 60.96 29.88
C LYS A 461 -36.34 60.00 30.46
N VAL A 462 -36.00 60.14 31.74
CA VAL A 462 -35.06 59.26 32.44
C VAL A 462 -35.60 57.83 32.46
N THR A 463 -36.84 57.60 32.90
CA THR A 463 -37.44 56.25 32.93
C THR A 463 -37.60 55.64 31.53
N GLY A 464 -37.83 56.47 30.51
CA GLY A 464 -37.82 56.03 29.11
C GLY A 464 -36.43 55.57 28.63
N LEU A 465 -35.37 56.28 29.01
CA LEU A 465 -33.99 55.89 28.71
C LEU A 465 -33.54 54.66 29.52
N GLU A 466 -33.87 54.60 30.81
CA GLU A 466 -33.62 53.42 31.67
C GLU A 466 -34.28 52.16 31.08
N SER A 467 -35.52 52.29 30.59
CA SER A 467 -36.23 51.19 29.92
C SER A 467 -35.56 50.75 28.60
N GLN A 468 -35.00 51.70 27.83
CA GLN A 468 -34.26 51.39 26.61
C GLN A 468 -32.91 50.73 26.92
N ILE A 469 -32.20 51.18 27.96
CA ILE A 469 -30.95 50.56 28.43
C ILE A 469 -31.22 49.12 28.86
N ALA A 470 -32.21 48.87 29.72
CA ALA A 470 -32.57 47.52 30.17
C ALA A 470 -32.97 46.59 29.01
N ALA A 471 -33.65 47.12 27.98
CA ALA A 471 -33.99 46.36 26.77
C ALA A 471 -32.75 46.02 25.92
N LEU A 472 -31.81 46.95 25.78
CA LEU A 472 -30.54 46.72 25.07
C LEU A 472 -29.62 45.76 25.82
N GLU A 473 -29.54 45.86 27.15
CA GLU A 473 -28.81 44.91 28.00
C GLU A 473 -29.38 43.50 27.90
N SER A 474 -30.71 43.37 27.91
CA SER A 474 -31.40 42.09 27.74
C SER A 474 -31.16 41.48 26.35
N ALA A 475 -31.19 42.30 25.30
CA ALA A 475 -30.87 41.86 23.94
C ALA A 475 -29.39 41.44 23.82
N TRP A 476 -28.47 42.20 24.42
CA TRP A 476 -27.03 41.89 24.42
C TRP A 476 -26.70 40.59 25.16
N GLU A 477 -27.30 40.33 26.33
CA GLU A 477 -27.14 39.04 27.01
C GLU A 477 -27.78 37.88 26.23
N PHE A 478 -28.89 38.11 25.52
CA PHE A 478 -29.45 37.10 24.60
C PHE A 478 -28.49 36.79 23.44
N ASP A 479 -27.96 37.81 22.76
CA ASP A 479 -27.01 37.62 21.65
C ASP A 479 -25.71 36.96 22.13
N LYS A 480 -25.21 37.34 23.30
CA LYS A 480 -24.04 36.74 23.97
C LYS A 480 -24.27 35.27 24.33
N THR A 481 -25.43 34.92 24.88
CA THR A 481 -25.75 33.52 25.20
C THR A 481 -26.01 32.67 23.94
N ALA A 482 -26.63 33.25 22.90
CA ALA A 482 -26.78 32.60 21.59
C ALA A 482 -25.42 32.36 20.91
N ALA A 483 -24.52 33.35 20.94
CA ALA A 483 -23.15 33.22 20.44
C ALA A 483 -22.36 32.16 21.21
N GLN A 484 -22.44 32.16 22.56
CA GLN A 484 -21.77 31.15 23.39
C GLN A 484 -22.31 29.73 23.11
N HIS A 485 -23.62 29.56 22.97
CA HIS A 485 -24.22 28.29 22.57
C HIS A 485 -23.72 27.85 21.19
N LYS A 486 -23.60 28.77 20.22
CA LYS A 486 -23.08 28.44 18.89
C LYS A 486 -21.59 28.07 18.91
N ILE A 487 -20.79 28.73 19.74
CA ILE A 487 -19.38 28.37 19.97
C ILE A 487 -19.30 26.95 20.52
N SER A 488 -20.01 26.61 21.60
CA SER A 488 -19.96 25.27 22.18
C SER A 488 -20.56 24.17 21.30
N GLN A 489 -21.50 24.51 20.39
CA GLN A 489 -21.90 23.58 19.33
C GLN A 489 -20.74 23.31 18.35
N LEU A 490 -20.04 24.35 17.89
CA LEU A 490 -18.92 24.22 16.96
C LEU A 490 -17.72 23.51 17.60
N GLU A 491 -17.44 23.75 18.89
CA GLU A 491 -16.43 23.03 19.66
C GLU A 491 -16.73 21.52 19.67
N LYS A 492 -17.97 21.14 19.98
CA LYS A 492 -18.40 19.73 19.98
C LYS A 492 -18.39 19.10 18.58
N GLU A 493 -18.77 19.85 17.54
CA GLU A 493 -18.65 19.38 16.15
C GLU A 493 -17.17 19.16 15.76
N ASN A 494 -16.27 20.04 16.21
CA ASN A 494 -14.83 19.91 15.98
C ASN A 494 -14.21 18.75 16.76
N GLU A 495 -14.64 18.48 18.00
CA GLU A 495 -14.25 17.27 18.77
C GLU A 495 -14.66 15.98 18.04
N ASN A 496 -15.89 15.89 17.55
CA ASN A 496 -16.38 14.73 16.80
C ASN A 496 -15.61 14.53 15.48
N LEU A 497 -15.32 15.61 14.75
CA LEU A 497 -14.51 15.57 13.53
C LEU A 497 -13.06 15.17 13.83
N ASN A 498 -12.49 15.64 14.94
CA ASN A 498 -11.15 15.25 15.36
C ASN A 498 -11.07 13.78 15.75
N GLY A 499 -12.04 13.25 16.52
CA GLY A 499 -12.12 11.82 16.84
C GLY A 499 -12.24 10.97 15.57
N SER A 500 -13.10 11.38 14.62
CA SER A 500 -13.22 10.71 13.31
C SER A 500 -11.89 10.72 12.55
N ARG A 501 -11.16 11.84 12.57
CA ARG A 501 -9.82 11.97 11.95
C ARG A 501 -8.82 11.01 12.58
N GLU A 502 -8.78 10.91 13.91
CA GLU A 502 -7.89 10.01 14.66
C GLU A 502 -8.21 8.52 14.39
N GLU A 503 -9.48 8.16 14.19
CA GLU A 503 -9.90 6.82 13.76
C GLU A 503 -9.44 6.49 12.33
N TYR A 504 -9.56 7.45 11.39
CA TYR A 504 -9.06 7.30 10.03
C TYR A 504 -7.52 7.20 9.99
N GLU A 505 -6.81 8.05 10.74
CA GLU A 505 -5.34 7.99 10.85
C GLU A 505 -4.87 6.67 11.46
N SER A 506 -5.54 6.21 12.52
CA SER A 506 -5.28 4.89 13.13
C SER A 506 -5.56 3.73 12.18
N SER A 507 -6.54 3.87 11.28
CA SER A 507 -6.88 2.86 10.28
C SER A 507 -5.89 2.87 9.12
N LEU A 508 -5.48 4.05 8.64
CA LEU A 508 -4.45 4.23 7.63
C LEU A 508 -3.12 3.61 8.09
N LYS A 509 -2.69 3.91 9.32
CA LYS A 509 -1.46 3.36 9.90
C LYS A 509 -1.47 1.82 10.00
N LYS A 510 -2.63 1.22 10.25
CA LYS A 510 -2.80 -0.26 10.19
C LYS A 510 -2.62 -0.77 8.76
N GLN A 511 -3.27 -0.12 7.78
CA GLN A 511 -3.14 -0.48 6.35
C GLN A 511 -1.70 -0.33 5.84
N GLU A 512 -0.98 0.74 6.22
CA GLU A 512 0.45 0.90 5.90
C GLU A 512 1.31 -0.22 6.52
N SER A 513 1.03 -0.62 7.76
CA SER A 513 1.75 -1.72 8.40
C SER A 513 1.49 -3.07 7.72
N GLU A 514 0.27 -3.31 7.24
CA GLU A 514 -0.08 -4.52 6.49
C GLU A 514 0.51 -4.50 5.08
N LEU A 515 0.50 -3.36 4.38
CA LEU A 515 1.16 -3.19 3.08
C LEU A 515 2.65 -3.49 3.20
N ASN A 516 3.34 -2.94 4.22
CA ASN A 516 4.75 -3.25 4.47
C ASN A 516 4.97 -4.73 4.80
N ARG A 517 4.08 -5.36 5.59
CA ARG A 517 4.13 -6.81 5.86
C ARG A 517 4.02 -7.62 4.56
N LEU A 518 3.05 -7.31 3.70
CA LEU A 518 2.81 -7.99 2.42
C LEU A 518 3.96 -7.74 1.43
N LYS A 519 4.55 -6.54 1.40
CA LYS A 519 5.72 -6.22 0.58
C LYS A 519 6.95 -7.03 1.01
N ASN A 520 7.17 -7.15 2.32
CA ASN A 520 8.24 -8.00 2.85
C ASN A 520 7.98 -9.48 2.54
N GLU A 521 6.75 -9.97 2.70
CA GLU A 521 6.35 -11.33 2.33
C GLU A 521 6.51 -11.61 0.82
N LEU A 522 6.18 -10.65 -0.05
CA LEU A 522 6.41 -10.75 -1.48
C LEU A 522 7.90 -10.83 -1.80
N SER A 523 8.73 -9.96 -1.19
CA SER A 523 10.18 -9.99 -1.40
C SER A 523 10.82 -11.31 -0.93
N SER A 524 10.33 -11.90 0.17
CA SER A 524 10.83 -13.21 0.62
C SER A 524 10.40 -14.33 -0.33
N ARG A 525 9.15 -14.33 -0.81
CA ARG A 525 8.68 -15.25 -1.86
C ARG A 525 9.46 -15.10 -3.16
N GLU A 526 9.82 -13.88 -3.55
CA GLU A 526 10.66 -13.62 -4.73
C GLU A 526 12.07 -14.21 -4.54
N THR A 527 12.71 -14.01 -3.38
CA THR A 527 14.01 -14.65 -3.10
C THR A 527 13.93 -16.18 -3.14
N VAL A 528 12.90 -16.79 -2.56
CA VAL A 528 12.68 -18.25 -2.60
C VAL A 528 12.42 -18.72 -4.04
N SER A 529 11.67 -17.96 -4.84
CA SER A 529 11.43 -18.28 -6.26
C SER A 529 12.71 -18.22 -7.09
N ILE A 530 13.61 -17.28 -6.80
CA ILE A 530 14.93 -17.18 -7.43
C ILE A 530 15.82 -18.37 -7.03
N GLU A 531 15.77 -18.80 -5.77
CA GLU A 531 16.50 -19.98 -5.28
C GLU A 531 15.97 -21.29 -5.90
N ILE A 532 14.65 -21.45 -5.99
CA ILE A 532 14.01 -22.58 -6.69
C ILE A 532 14.41 -22.58 -8.16
N ALA A 533 14.41 -21.44 -8.84
CA ALA A 533 14.84 -21.34 -10.24
C ALA A 533 16.31 -21.75 -10.42
N LYS A 534 17.21 -21.32 -9.51
CA LYS A 534 18.62 -21.74 -9.51
C LYS A 534 18.77 -23.26 -9.28
N ALA A 535 18.04 -23.82 -8.33
CA ALA A 535 18.07 -25.25 -8.02
C ALA A 535 17.55 -26.11 -9.19
N LEU A 536 16.47 -25.66 -9.86
CA LEU A 536 15.97 -26.29 -11.08
C LEU A 536 16.98 -26.22 -12.23
N GLU A 537 17.66 -25.09 -12.40
CA GLU A 537 18.66 -24.94 -13.46
C GLU A 537 19.90 -25.81 -13.22
N GLU A 538 20.37 -25.91 -11.97
CA GLU A 538 21.44 -26.83 -11.60
C GLU A 538 21.03 -28.30 -11.80
N THR A 539 19.77 -28.64 -11.49
CA THR A 539 19.22 -29.98 -11.77
C THR A 539 19.14 -30.25 -13.28
N ARG A 540 18.82 -29.24 -14.12
CA ARG A 540 18.84 -29.38 -15.59
C ARG A 540 20.24 -29.67 -16.12
N LYS A 541 21.27 -28.95 -15.64
CA LYS A 541 22.67 -29.21 -16.02
C LYS A 541 23.10 -30.62 -15.65
N GLN A 542 22.84 -31.06 -14.41
CA GLN A 542 23.16 -32.42 -13.98
C GLN A 542 22.46 -33.48 -14.84
N ARG A 543 21.20 -33.25 -15.20
CA ARG A 543 20.46 -34.11 -16.15
C ARG A 543 21.09 -34.11 -17.53
N GLU A 544 21.55 -32.97 -18.03
CA GLU A 544 22.19 -32.85 -19.35
C GLU A 544 23.59 -33.48 -19.39
N GLU A 545 24.38 -33.36 -18.32
CA GLU A 545 25.64 -34.09 -18.14
C GLU A 545 25.41 -35.60 -18.10
N LEU A 546 24.40 -36.08 -17.35
CA LEU A 546 24.02 -37.49 -17.34
C LEU A 546 23.52 -37.97 -18.71
N GLN A 547 22.74 -37.15 -19.43
CA GLN A 547 22.28 -37.46 -20.78
C GLN A 547 23.45 -37.56 -21.76
N GLN A 548 24.46 -36.69 -21.65
CA GLN A 548 25.70 -36.77 -22.43
C GLN A 548 26.48 -38.05 -22.10
N GLN A 549 26.65 -38.39 -20.81
CA GLN A 549 27.30 -39.64 -20.37
C GLN A 549 26.56 -40.88 -20.92
N VAL A 550 25.23 -40.92 -20.84
CA VAL A 550 24.42 -42.00 -21.42
C VAL A 550 24.57 -42.07 -22.93
N SER A 551 24.62 -40.94 -23.65
CA SER A 551 24.84 -40.93 -25.10
C SER A 551 26.24 -41.44 -25.50
N HIS A 552 27.26 -41.14 -24.70
CA HIS A 552 28.62 -41.64 -24.89
C HIS A 552 28.69 -43.15 -24.62
N LEU A 553 28.11 -43.62 -23.51
CA LEU A 553 28.03 -45.05 -23.18
C LEU A 553 27.24 -45.83 -24.24
N ALA A 554 26.11 -45.30 -24.73
CA ALA A 554 25.34 -45.93 -25.80
C ALA A 554 26.14 -46.02 -27.12
N SER A 555 26.94 -44.99 -27.43
CA SER A 555 27.84 -45.01 -28.58
C SER A 555 28.95 -46.06 -28.43
N LEU A 556 29.53 -46.16 -27.22
CA LEU A 556 30.55 -47.15 -26.88
C LEU A 556 29.99 -48.58 -26.94
N VAL A 557 28.78 -48.81 -26.41
CA VAL A 557 28.08 -50.11 -26.51
C VAL A 557 27.88 -50.47 -27.99
N LYS A 558 27.37 -49.55 -28.81
CA LYS A 558 27.19 -49.78 -30.25
C LYS A 558 28.50 -50.08 -30.98
N GLU A 559 29.63 -49.51 -30.56
CA GLU A 559 30.97 -49.85 -31.07
C GLU A 559 31.39 -51.27 -30.66
N LYS A 560 31.11 -51.67 -29.41
CA LYS A 560 31.39 -53.03 -28.94
C LYS A 560 30.49 -54.08 -29.58
N ASP A 561 29.22 -53.78 -29.82
CA ASP A 561 28.30 -54.66 -30.54
C ASP A 561 28.79 -54.90 -31.97
N GLN A 562 29.16 -53.84 -32.70
CA GLN A 562 29.78 -53.97 -34.04
C GLN A 562 31.06 -54.83 -34.01
N LEU A 563 31.93 -54.63 -33.02
CA LEU A 563 33.16 -55.43 -32.87
C LEU A 563 32.85 -56.89 -32.50
N ILE A 564 31.79 -57.15 -31.74
CA ILE A 564 31.30 -58.51 -31.45
C ILE A 564 30.76 -59.16 -32.73
N ASP A 565 29.94 -58.46 -33.52
CA ASP A 565 29.41 -58.96 -34.80
C ASP A 565 30.56 -59.30 -35.77
N GLU A 566 31.54 -58.39 -35.94
CA GLU A 566 32.75 -58.65 -36.73
C GLU A 566 33.51 -59.89 -36.23
N LYS A 567 33.63 -60.08 -34.91
CA LYS A 567 34.29 -61.25 -34.34
C LYS A 567 33.47 -62.53 -34.55
N CYS A 568 32.15 -62.48 -34.40
CA CYS A 568 31.26 -63.59 -34.70
C CYS A 568 31.36 -64.02 -36.17
N ASP A 569 31.42 -63.07 -37.11
CA ASP A 569 31.65 -63.34 -38.54
C ASP A 569 33.02 -64.00 -38.78
N THR A 570 34.08 -63.55 -38.12
CA THR A 570 35.40 -64.21 -38.25
C THR A 570 35.40 -65.62 -37.65
N LEU A 571 34.71 -65.85 -36.53
CA LEU A 571 34.58 -67.17 -35.91
C LEU A 571 33.70 -68.12 -36.75
N LEU A 572 32.66 -67.61 -37.41
CA LEU A 572 31.85 -68.39 -38.35
C LEU A 572 32.70 -68.85 -39.54
N LYS A 573 33.48 -67.96 -40.15
CA LYS A 573 34.43 -68.31 -41.23
C LYS A 573 35.44 -69.36 -40.79
N GLN A 574 36.08 -69.18 -39.63
CA GLN A 574 37.01 -70.17 -39.07
C GLN A 574 36.33 -71.52 -38.77
N LYS A 575 35.06 -71.52 -38.37
CA LYS A 575 34.27 -72.74 -38.15
C LYS A 575 33.89 -73.42 -39.47
N GLU A 576 33.59 -72.67 -40.51
CA GLU A 576 33.36 -73.18 -41.88
C GLU A 576 34.65 -73.78 -42.45
N GLU A 577 35.79 -73.10 -42.30
CA GLU A 577 37.12 -73.61 -42.65
C GLU A 577 37.46 -74.91 -41.90
N LEU A 578 37.23 -74.97 -40.58
CA LEU A 578 37.42 -76.18 -39.77
C LEU A 578 36.49 -77.33 -40.20
N ASN A 579 35.24 -77.03 -40.53
CA ASN A 579 34.30 -78.03 -41.04
C ASN A 579 34.73 -78.57 -42.41
N GLN A 580 35.23 -77.71 -43.30
CA GLN A 580 35.78 -78.13 -44.60
C GLN A 580 37.02 -79.01 -44.39
N LEU A 581 37.95 -78.58 -43.54
CA LEU A 581 39.15 -79.36 -43.21
C LEU A 581 38.80 -80.72 -42.59
N GLY A 582 37.72 -80.78 -41.80
CA GLY A 582 37.17 -82.02 -41.24
C GLY A 582 36.54 -82.94 -42.30
N GLN A 583 35.83 -82.39 -43.28
CA GLN A 583 35.33 -83.15 -44.43
C GLN A 583 36.47 -83.67 -45.30
N ASP A 584 37.47 -82.85 -45.59
CA ASP A 584 38.66 -83.22 -46.34
C ASP A 584 39.45 -84.32 -45.62
N HIS A 585 39.62 -84.21 -44.30
CA HIS A 585 40.24 -85.25 -43.47
C HIS A 585 39.44 -86.56 -43.47
N ALA A 586 38.11 -86.50 -43.38
CA ALA A 586 37.27 -87.69 -43.48
C ALA A 586 37.34 -88.34 -44.87
N ALA A 587 37.44 -87.54 -45.94
CA ALA A 587 37.64 -88.04 -47.30
C ALA A 587 39.03 -88.70 -47.47
N VAL A 588 40.09 -88.14 -46.87
CA VAL A 588 41.42 -88.75 -46.83
C VAL A 588 41.42 -90.05 -46.03
N LEU A 589 40.72 -90.11 -44.88
CA LEU A 589 40.55 -91.37 -44.13
C LEU A 589 39.81 -92.44 -44.94
N LEU A 590 38.76 -92.06 -45.68
CA LEU A 590 38.06 -92.97 -46.60
C LEU A 590 38.98 -93.48 -47.72
N GLN A 591 39.80 -92.62 -48.32
CA GLN A 591 40.81 -93.02 -49.31
C GLN A 591 41.88 -93.94 -48.70
N MET A 592 42.34 -93.65 -47.48
CA MET A 592 43.30 -94.48 -46.75
C MET A 592 42.72 -95.86 -46.44
N HIS A 593 41.47 -95.95 -45.97
CA HIS A 593 40.79 -97.22 -45.73
C HIS A 593 40.55 -98.02 -47.02
N GLN A 594 40.25 -97.35 -48.13
CA GLN A 594 40.15 -98.02 -49.44
C GLN A 594 41.50 -98.61 -49.87
N LEU A 595 42.58 -97.83 -49.79
CA LEU A 595 43.94 -98.31 -50.09
C LEU A 595 44.39 -99.44 -49.16
N GLN A 596 44.03 -99.37 -47.87
CA GLN A 596 44.27 -100.42 -46.89
C GLN A 596 43.57 -101.73 -47.31
N ALA A 597 42.29 -101.67 -47.69
CA ALA A 597 41.54 -102.82 -48.18
C ALA A 597 42.09 -103.38 -49.51
N ASP A 598 42.54 -102.50 -50.41
CA ASP A 598 43.17 -102.90 -51.68
C ASP A 598 44.53 -103.59 -51.46
N ILE A 599 45.33 -103.12 -50.49
CA ILE A 599 46.58 -103.76 -50.05
C ILE A 599 46.29 -105.13 -49.42
N GLU A 600 45.31 -105.22 -48.52
CA GLU A 600 44.90 -106.49 -47.89
C GLU A 600 44.42 -107.50 -48.96
N ALA A 601 43.56 -107.08 -49.89
CA ALA A 601 43.10 -107.91 -51.00
C ALA A 601 44.24 -108.29 -51.98
N SER A 602 45.27 -107.45 -52.14
CA SER A 602 46.47 -107.78 -52.91
C SER A 602 47.34 -108.80 -52.17
N ASN A 603 47.50 -108.65 -50.85
CA ASN A 603 48.24 -109.57 -50.00
C ASN A 603 47.57 -110.94 -49.91
N SER A 604 46.24 -111.03 -49.77
CA SER A 604 45.52 -112.31 -49.86
C SER A 604 45.76 -113.00 -51.20
N ARG A 605 45.66 -112.27 -52.32
CA ARG A 605 45.99 -112.79 -53.66
C ARG A 605 47.48 -113.13 -53.83
N ALA A 606 48.39 -112.52 -53.07
CA ALA A 606 49.80 -112.87 -53.07
C ALA A 606 50.06 -114.15 -52.25
N VAL A 607 49.43 -114.29 -51.08
CA VAL A 607 49.48 -115.50 -50.24
C VAL A 607 48.85 -116.70 -50.96
N GLU A 608 47.71 -116.54 -51.63
CA GLU A 608 47.11 -117.59 -52.46
C GLU A 608 48.07 -118.05 -53.57
N ARG A 609 48.74 -117.10 -54.26
CA ARG A 609 49.77 -117.44 -55.25
C ARG A 609 51.00 -118.09 -54.64
N GLU A 610 51.44 -117.66 -53.46
CA GLU A 610 52.54 -118.30 -52.74
C GLU A 610 52.14 -119.72 -52.28
N GLU A 611 50.90 -119.94 -51.87
CA GLU A 611 50.40 -121.26 -51.47
C GLU A 611 50.24 -122.20 -52.69
N ILE A 612 49.84 -121.67 -53.85
CA ILE A 612 49.88 -122.39 -55.14
C ILE A 612 51.33 -122.72 -55.50
N ALA A 613 52.24 -121.74 -55.46
CA ALA A 613 53.66 -121.95 -55.76
C ALA A 613 54.34 -122.90 -54.74
N ARG A 614 53.89 -122.93 -53.48
CA ARG A 614 54.34 -123.92 -52.48
C ARG A 614 53.85 -125.32 -52.83
N LYS A 615 52.59 -125.48 -53.26
CA LYS A 615 52.07 -126.76 -53.77
C LYS A 615 52.86 -127.23 -55.00
N GLU A 616 53.13 -126.34 -55.95
CA GLU A 616 53.99 -126.62 -57.12
C GLU A 616 55.44 -126.98 -56.71
N ILE A 617 56.01 -126.29 -55.73
CA ILE A 617 57.35 -126.59 -55.17
C ILE A 617 57.35 -127.93 -54.44
N ASP A 618 56.30 -128.28 -53.71
CA ASP A 618 56.21 -129.55 -52.97
C ASP A 618 55.94 -130.73 -53.92
N ASP A 619 55.17 -130.54 -55.00
CA ASP A 619 55.05 -131.49 -56.12
C ASP A 619 56.40 -131.68 -56.84
N LEU A 620 57.15 -130.59 -57.08
CA LEU A 620 58.51 -130.65 -57.63
C LEU A 620 59.50 -131.34 -56.66
N LYS A 621 59.35 -131.14 -55.35
CA LYS A 621 60.14 -131.88 -54.35
C LYS A 621 59.82 -133.37 -54.35
N LEU A 622 58.55 -133.76 -54.52
CA LEU A 622 58.18 -135.17 -54.69
C LEU A 622 58.85 -135.77 -55.93
N GLN A 623 58.80 -135.09 -57.07
CA GLN A 623 59.48 -135.52 -58.31
C GLN A 623 61.00 -135.61 -58.13
N ILE A 624 61.62 -134.66 -57.42
CA ILE A 624 63.05 -134.69 -57.08
C ILE A 624 63.36 -135.86 -56.13
N GLN A 625 62.48 -136.18 -55.18
CA GLN A 625 62.69 -137.27 -54.23
C GLN A 625 62.55 -138.66 -54.87
N GLU A 626 61.68 -138.82 -55.89
CA GLU A 626 61.67 -140.03 -56.73
C GLU A 626 62.92 -140.12 -57.63
N TYR A 627 63.43 -138.99 -58.15
CA TYR A 627 64.63 -138.97 -58.99
C TYR A 627 65.93 -139.26 -58.20
N LEU A 628 65.99 -138.90 -56.92
CA LEU A 628 67.18 -139.05 -56.07
C LEU A 628 67.49 -140.50 -55.64
N LEU A 629 66.55 -141.43 -55.78
CA LEU A 629 66.81 -142.87 -55.56
C LEU A 629 67.44 -143.58 -56.77
N ALA A 630 67.59 -142.89 -57.92
CA ALA A 630 68.10 -143.45 -59.16
C ALA A 630 69.52 -142.97 -59.55
N ARG A 631 70.22 -142.22 -58.68
CA ARG A 631 71.56 -141.70 -58.97
C ARG A 631 72.51 -141.71 -57.78
N GLU A 632 72.86 -142.91 -57.31
CA GLU A 632 74.16 -143.12 -56.68
C GLU A 632 75.31 -142.73 -57.63
N HIS A 633 76.46 -142.38 -57.06
CA HIS A 633 77.69 -141.97 -57.75
C HIS A 633 77.62 -140.64 -58.55
N GLU A 634 77.71 -139.51 -57.84
CA GLU A 634 78.95 -138.72 -57.90
C GLU A 634 79.07 -137.72 -56.73
N LYS A 635 80.27 -137.66 -56.15
CA LYS A 635 80.88 -136.55 -55.38
C LYS A 635 80.01 -135.77 -54.38
N ASN A 636 80.23 -136.09 -53.10
CA ASN A 636 80.95 -135.25 -52.13
C ASN A 636 81.05 -133.72 -52.35
N VAL A 637 81.11 -133.03 -51.21
CA VAL A 637 81.53 -131.64 -50.95
C VAL A 637 80.38 -130.63 -50.77
N SER A 638 79.85 -130.67 -49.55
CA SER A 638 79.88 -129.57 -48.56
C SER A 638 79.39 -128.15 -48.92
N GLU A 639 78.47 -127.66 -48.08
CA GLU A 639 78.64 -126.49 -47.18
C GLU A 639 80.07 -125.90 -47.01
N PRO A 640 80.27 -124.67 -46.44
CA PRO A 640 79.33 -123.65 -45.94
C PRO A 640 79.75 -122.19 -46.33
N GLU A 641 79.33 -121.22 -45.51
CA GLU A 641 80.11 -120.04 -45.06
C GLU A 641 80.33 -118.81 -45.98
N GLU A 642 79.59 -117.75 -45.63
CA GLU A 642 80.06 -116.44 -45.14
C GLU A 642 81.06 -115.52 -45.91
N SER A 643 80.82 -114.23 -45.67
CA SER A 643 81.77 -113.11 -45.57
C SER A 643 82.04 -112.14 -46.74
N THR A 644 81.78 -110.88 -46.40
CA THR A 644 82.55 -109.65 -46.72
C THR A 644 82.33 -108.84 -48.02
N ARG A 645 81.39 -107.89 -47.89
CA ARG A 645 81.57 -106.40 -47.90
C ARG A 645 82.02 -105.63 -49.17
N ALA A 646 81.30 -104.51 -49.31
CA ALA A 646 81.69 -103.18 -49.85
C ALA A 646 81.69 -103.03 -51.38
N LEU A 647 81.07 -101.98 -51.94
CA LEU A 647 81.31 -100.57 -51.61
C LEU A 647 80.13 -99.60 -51.88
N ASN A 648 80.28 -98.40 -51.34
CA ASN A 648 79.84 -97.09 -51.88
C ASN A 648 78.36 -96.63 -51.79
N ASN A 649 78.14 -95.86 -50.71
CA ASN A 649 78.19 -94.37 -50.71
C ASN A 649 76.92 -93.51 -50.69
N LYS A 650 76.96 -92.62 -49.69
CA LYS A 650 76.44 -91.24 -49.63
C LYS A 650 74.93 -91.01 -49.63
N HIS A 651 74.40 -91.20 -48.43
CA HIS A 651 73.32 -90.39 -47.87
C HIS A 651 73.83 -88.97 -47.50
N LEU A 652 73.19 -87.88 -47.98
CA LEU A 652 72.97 -86.57 -47.29
C LEU A 652 72.50 -85.41 -48.23
N HIS A 653 71.81 -84.44 -47.62
CA HIS A 653 71.56 -83.02 -48.01
C HIS A 653 70.46 -82.71 -49.05
N SER A 654 69.40 -81.90 -48.78
CA SER A 654 69.30 -80.45 -48.37
C SER A 654 69.68 -79.48 -49.54
N PRO A 655 69.82 -78.13 -49.44
CA PRO A 655 69.72 -77.14 -48.32
C PRO A 655 69.05 -75.77 -48.68
N GLU A 656 69.38 -74.73 -47.88
CA GLU A 656 69.43 -73.27 -48.16
C GLU A 656 68.19 -72.39 -47.77
N ASP A 657 68.33 -71.18 -47.17
CA ASP A 657 69.55 -70.34 -46.99
C ASP A 657 69.53 -69.33 -45.78
N ARG A 658 70.74 -68.89 -45.36
CA ARG A 658 71.25 -67.72 -44.53
C ARG A 658 70.81 -67.50 -43.06
N VAL A 659 71.70 -67.34 -42.05
CA VAL A 659 72.86 -66.41 -41.76
C VAL A 659 72.34 -64.96 -41.50
N VAL A 660 72.62 -64.20 -40.42
CA VAL A 660 73.90 -63.66 -39.86
C VAL A 660 73.75 -63.18 -38.38
N GLU A 661 74.68 -63.64 -37.52
CA GLU A 661 75.44 -63.01 -36.39
C GLU A 661 74.95 -61.91 -35.41
N GLN A 662 75.66 -61.93 -34.26
CA GLN A 662 76.41 -60.83 -33.60
C GLN A 662 75.93 -60.31 -32.22
N ASN A 663 76.84 -60.36 -31.25
CA ASN A 663 76.74 -59.71 -29.94
C ASN A 663 76.86 -58.18 -30.11
N GLY A 664 76.06 -57.41 -29.36
CA GLY A 664 76.12 -55.95 -29.36
C GLY A 664 75.81 -55.36 -27.99
N GLU A 665 76.68 -54.46 -27.52
CA GLU A 665 76.65 -53.85 -26.19
C GLU A 665 75.68 -52.65 -26.12
N VAL A 666 75.23 -52.34 -24.90
CA VAL A 666 74.63 -51.04 -24.50
C VAL A 666 73.42 -50.54 -25.30
N ALA A 667 72.24 -50.79 -24.73
CA ALA A 667 71.41 -49.68 -24.31
C ALA A 667 71.21 -49.73 -22.79
N ALA A 668 72.29 -49.45 -22.03
CA ALA A 668 72.14 -49.03 -20.64
C ALA A 668 71.14 -47.85 -20.55
N ALA A 669 71.05 -47.02 -21.59
CA ALA A 669 70.01 -46.02 -21.77
C ALA A 669 68.58 -46.58 -21.66
N ASP A 670 68.24 -47.74 -22.24
CA ASP A 670 66.85 -48.26 -22.21
C ASP A 670 66.51 -48.93 -20.88
N VAL A 671 67.48 -49.59 -20.24
CA VAL A 671 67.32 -50.11 -18.87
C VAL A 671 67.30 -48.96 -17.86
N ILE A 672 68.10 -47.91 -18.05
CA ILE A 672 68.04 -46.67 -17.26
C ILE A 672 66.74 -45.91 -17.54
N GLN A 673 66.21 -45.92 -18.77
CA GLN A 673 64.95 -45.29 -19.12
C GLN A 673 63.79 -46.04 -18.47
N LEU A 674 63.73 -47.37 -18.56
CA LEU A 674 62.74 -48.18 -17.84
C LEU A 674 62.88 -48.13 -16.30
N GLN A 675 64.09 -47.93 -15.77
CA GLN A 675 64.31 -47.69 -14.33
C GLN A 675 63.97 -46.26 -13.92
N LYS A 676 64.17 -45.27 -14.80
CA LYS A 676 63.81 -43.88 -14.59
C LYS A 676 62.30 -43.73 -14.65
N ASP A 677 61.65 -44.32 -15.64
CA ASP A 677 60.20 -44.37 -15.80
C ASP A 677 59.56 -45.15 -14.64
N ASN A 678 60.17 -46.24 -14.16
CA ASN A 678 59.75 -46.87 -12.89
C ASN A 678 59.90 -45.93 -11.70
N ARG A 679 61.03 -45.23 -11.53
CA ARG A 679 61.20 -44.25 -10.43
C ARG A 679 60.25 -43.08 -10.54
N GLU A 680 59.92 -42.64 -11.74
CA GLU A 680 59.02 -41.51 -12.03
C GLU A 680 57.56 -41.93 -11.82
N LEU A 681 57.20 -43.18 -12.12
CA LEU A 681 55.93 -43.80 -11.74
C LEU A 681 55.84 -44.08 -10.23
N GLU A 682 56.89 -44.58 -9.59
CA GLU A 682 56.99 -44.74 -8.12
C GLU A 682 56.87 -43.38 -7.42
N GLN A 683 57.50 -42.34 -7.96
CA GLN A 683 57.41 -40.98 -7.45
C GLN A 683 56.01 -40.38 -7.69
N GLN A 684 55.40 -40.58 -8.86
CA GLN A 684 53.99 -40.22 -9.08
C GLN A 684 53.06 -40.98 -8.14
N ILE A 685 53.31 -42.26 -7.86
CA ILE A 685 52.55 -43.06 -6.89
C ILE A 685 52.77 -42.51 -5.46
N ALA A 686 54.00 -42.11 -5.10
CA ALA A 686 54.29 -41.49 -3.81
C ALA A 686 53.62 -40.11 -3.66
N GLU A 687 53.60 -39.30 -4.71
CA GLU A 687 52.93 -38.00 -4.76
C GLU A 687 51.40 -38.13 -4.77
N LYS A 688 50.85 -39.09 -5.52
CA LYS A 688 49.42 -39.46 -5.48
C LYS A 688 49.04 -39.99 -4.10
N ASN A 689 49.89 -40.80 -3.45
CA ASN A 689 49.69 -41.26 -2.08
C ASN A 689 49.79 -40.13 -1.05
N LYS A 690 50.67 -39.13 -1.26
CA LYS A 690 50.73 -37.90 -0.46
C LYS A 690 49.47 -37.05 -0.65
N MET A 691 48.96 -36.96 -1.87
CA MET A 691 47.70 -36.28 -2.20
C MET A 691 46.49 -37.02 -1.62
N ILE A 692 46.47 -38.36 -1.66
CA ILE A 692 45.46 -39.20 -0.99
C ILE A 692 45.52 -38.98 0.51
N LYS A 693 46.71 -38.95 1.15
CA LYS A 693 46.85 -38.61 2.57
C LYS A 693 46.36 -37.20 2.88
N GLN A 694 46.66 -36.20 2.04
CA GLN A 694 46.13 -34.84 2.19
C GLN A 694 44.61 -34.76 1.99
N LEU A 695 44.04 -35.52 1.06
CA LEU A 695 42.59 -35.61 0.84
C LEU A 695 41.91 -36.37 1.98
N GLN A 696 42.48 -37.47 2.48
CA GLN A 696 42.01 -38.18 3.67
C GLN A 696 42.12 -37.32 4.92
N GLN A 697 43.17 -36.52 5.07
CA GLN A 697 43.30 -35.57 6.16
C GLN A 697 42.26 -34.45 6.05
N ARG A 698 42.09 -33.83 4.86
CA ARG A 698 41.01 -32.88 4.60
C ARG A 698 39.62 -33.48 4.83
N MET A 699 39.41 -34.75 4.50
CA MET A 699 38.15 -35.46 4.72
C MET A 699 37.97 -35.83 6.20
N THR A 700 39.05 -36.02 6.95
CA THR A 700 39.02 -36.19 8.42
C THR A 700 38.79 -34.86 9.14
N GLU A 701 39.34 -33.77 8.63
CA GLU A 701 39.09 -32.40 9.11
C GLU A 701 37.66 -31.96 8.77
N LEU A 702 37.18 -32.20 7.54
CA LEU A 702 35.77 -32.07 7.16
C LEU A 702 34.89 -32.94 8.04
N LYS A 703 35.20 -34.23 8.26
CA LYS A 703 34.44 -35.07 9.21
C LYS A 703 34.45 -34.51 10.62
N LYS A 704 35.55 -33.94 11.12
CA LYS A 704 35.60 -33.28 12.44
C LYS A 704 34.79 -31.99 12.49
N THR A 705 34.75 -31.22 11.41
CA THR A 705 33.93 -30.00 11.29
C THR A 705 32.46 -30.38 11.19
N LEU A 706 32.10 -31.28 10.28
CA LEU A 706 30.75 -31.84 10.12
C LEU A 706 30.27 -32.50 11.42
N GLN A 707 31.12 -33.23 12.15
CA GLN A 707 30.77 -33.87 13.42
C GLN A 707 30.71 -32.88 14.61
N LYS A 708 31.34 -31.70 14.50
CA LYS A 708 31.13 -30.58 15.42
C LYS A 708 29.82 -29.86 15.13
N GLU A 709 29.44 -29.69 13.86
CA GLU A 709 28.16 -29.08 13.49
C GLU A 709 26.97 -30.03 13.69
N LEU A 710 27.14 -31.34 13.47
CA LEU A 710 26.09 -32.35 13.63
C LEU A 710 25.91 -32.85 15.07
N LYS A 711 26.66 -32.34 16.07
CA LYS A 711 26.47 -32.68 17.48
C LYS A 711 25.68 -31.65 18.28
N ILE A 712 24.51 -31.30 17.73
CA ILE A 712 23.26 -31.23 18.51
C ILE A 712 22.22 -32.16 17.86
N ARG A 713 22.40 -33.47 18.06
CA ARG A 713 21.40 -34.56 18.13
C ARG A 713 22.15 -35.90 18.13
N PRO A 714 21.98 -36.70 19.19
CA PRO A 714 21.34 -38.00 18.97
C PRO A 714 20.41 -38.42 20.11
N ASP A 715 19.32 -39.12 19.79
CA ASP A 715 19.10 -40.49 20.27
C ASP A 715 17.81 -41.08 19.70
N SER A 716 17.96 -42.13 18.89
CA SER A 716 17.05 -43.28 18.72
C SER A 716 17.64 -44.19 17.65
N GLU A 717 18.50 -45.12 18.06
CA GLU A 717 18.95 -46.23 17.21
C GLU A 717 17.89 -47.33 17.18
N ILE A 718 17.67 -47.94 16.01
CA ILE A 718 17.23 -49.34 15.90
C ILE A 718 18.40 -50.12 15.28
N PRO A 719 18.82 -51.26 15.87
CA PRO A 719 20.05 -51.94 15.50
C PRO A 719 19.84 -53.08 14.51
N GLU A 720 20.93 -53.54 13.85
CA GLU A 720 21.29 -54.97 13.82
C GLU A 720 22.76 -55.23 13.38
N VAL A 721 23.51 -55.92 14.26
CA VAL A 721 24.43 -57.04 13.96
C VAL A 721 25.69 -56.79 13.10
N ARG A 722 26.87 -56.63 13.75
CA ARG A 722 27.83 -57.75 13.98
C ARG A 722 29.02 -57.46 14.93
N GLU A 723 29.22 -58.41 15.85
CA GLU A 723 30.48 -58.86 16.53
C GLU A 723 31.29 -57.98 17.52
N LYS A 724 31.20 -58.40 18.81
CA LYS A 724 32.28 -58.71 19.81
C LYS A 724 33.30 -57.60 20.16
N ALA A 725 33.54 -57.22 21.43
CA ALA A 725 33.67 -58.07 22.62
C ALA A 725 33.76 -57.29 23.97
N ASN A 726 33.27 -57.93 25.04
CA ASN A 726 33.74 -57.92 26.45
C ASN A 726 33.54 -56.69 27.41
N SER A 727 33.00 -57.01 28.60
CA SER A 727 33.04 -56.32 29.92
C SER A 727 32.62 -54.84 30.02
N GLU A 728 31.88 -54.38 31.05
CA GLU A 728 31.43 -55.01 32.30
C GLU A 728 30.15 -54.33 32.85
N VAL A 729 29.43 -55.04 33.72
CA VAL A 729 28.12 -54.70 34.35
C VAL A 729 28.47 -54.46 35.85
N PRO A 730 27.79 -53.61 36.68
CA PRO A 730 26.38 -53.87 36.97
C PRO A 730 25.42 -52.82 37.59
N ASN A 731 24.14 -53.24 37.56
CA ASN A 731 23.01 -52.94 38.45
C ASN A 731 22.30 -51.57 38.33
N ALA A 732 21.05 -51.52 37.83
CA ALA A 732 19.76 -52.03 38.39
C ALA A 732 19.08 -50.98 39.29
N SER A 733 17.75 -50.79 39.29
CA SER A 733 16.68 -51.78 39.07
C SER A 733 15.30 -51.16 38.75
N VAL A 734 14.51 -51.81 37.87
CA VAL A 734 13.07 -52.19 38.06
C VAL A 734 12.07 -51.02 38.32
N THR A 735 11.01 -50.81 37.51
CA THR A 735 9.90 -51.76 37.28
C THR A 735 9.15 -51.49 35.97
N VAL A 736 8.61 -52.56 35.37
CA VAL A 736 7.80 -52.60 34.13
C VAL A 736 6.29 -52.46 34.46
N THR A 737 5.49 -51.78 33.63
CA THR A 737 4.29 -52.38 32.97
C THR A 737 3.59 -51.43 31.97
N ASN A 738 3.59 -51.86 30.70
CA ASN A 738 2.55 -51.73 29.67
C ASN A 738 1.62 -50.50 29.65
N ASN A 739 1.86 -49.60 28.68
CA ASN A 739 0.87 -48.62 28.16
C ASN A 739 1.01 -48.40 26.63
N SER A 740 1.53 -49.38 25.88
CA SER A 740 1.89 -49.23 24.46
C SER A 740 0.69 -49.12 23.50
N ASP A 741 -0.48 -49.71 23.80
CA ASP A 741 -1.69 -49.62 22.94
C ASP A 741 -2.32 -48.21 22.89
N LEU A 742 -1.98 -47.33 23.85
CA LEU A 742 -2.45 -45.94 23.86
C LEU A 742 -1.60 -45.00 23.01
N ASN A 743 -0.57 -45.51 22.31
CA ASN A 743 0.27 -44.69 21.43
C ASN A 743 -0.24 -44.72 19.99
N ASP A 744 -0.50 -45.91 19.41
CA ASP A 744 -1.14 -46.07 18.10
C ASP A 744 -2.49 -45.34 18.05
N SER A 745 -3.32 -45.52 19.09
CA SER A 745 -4.62 -44.83 19.23
C SER A 745 -4.49 -43.30 19.34
N ARG A 746 -3.32 -42.78 19.72
CA ARG A 746 -3.03 -41.34 19.75
C ARG A 746 -2.49 -40.84 18.42
N GLU A 747 -1.64 -41.62 17.77
CA GLU A 747 -1.00 -41.27 16.50
C GLU A 747 -2.01 -41.28 15.34
N ILE A 748 -2.88 -42.29 15.29
CA ILE A 748 -4.08 -42.30 14.41
C ILE A 748 -4.98 -41.10 14.71
N ASN A 749 -5.16 -40.76 15.99
CA ASN A 749 -5.92 -39.57 16.38
C ASN A 749 -5.25 -38.27 15.90
N PHE A 750 -3.92 -38.14 15.92
CA PHE A 750 -3.24 -36.92 15.46
C PHE A 750 -3.32 -36.75 13.94
N GLU A 751 -3.24 -37.82 13.15
CA GLU A 751 -3.40 -37.74 11.70
C GLU A 751 -4.87 -37.48 11.30
N TYR A 752 -5.82 -38.13 11.96
CA TYR A 752 -7.25 -37.85 11.79
C TYR A 752 -7.61 -36.43 12.25
N LEU A 753 -7.12 -35.99 13.41
CA LEU A 753 -7.28 -34.63 13.93
C LEU A 753 -6.70 -33.59 12.98
N LYS A 754 -5.51 -33.83 12.40
CA LYS A 754 -4.94 -32.96 11.38
C LYS A 754 -5.88 -32.83 10.19
N HIS A 755 -6.48 -33.93 9.71
CA HIS A 755 -7.48 -33.88 8.64
C HIS A 755 -8.76 -33.15 9.06
N VAL A 756 -9.30 -33.42 10.26
CA VAL A 756 -10.53 -32.80 10.79
C VAL A 756 -10.34 -31.31 11.02
N VAL A 757 -9.20 -30.86 11.54
CA VAL A 757 -8.86 -29.43 11.72
C VAL A 757 -8.67 -28.75 10.36
N LEU A 758 -7.94 -29.36 9.43
CA LEU A 758 -7.75 -28.80 8.10
C LEU A 758 -9.08 -28.68 7.34
N LYS A 759 -9.95 -29.68 7.48
CA LYS A 759 -11.31 -29.69 6.91
C LYS A 759 -12.21 -28.66 7.60
N PHE A 760 -12.19 -28.55 8.92
CA PHE A 760 -12.92 -27.52 9.68
C PHE A 760 -12.54 -26.10 9.23
N MET A 761 -11.25 -25.84 8.99
CA MET A 761 -10.74 -24.56 8.49
C MET A 761 -11.03 -24.29 7.01
N SER A 762 -11.44 -25.30 6.24
CA SER A 762 -11.59 -25.24 4.76
C SER A 762 -12.99 -25.60 4.25
N CYS A 763 -13.92 -26.01 5.12
CA CYS A 763 -15.29 -26.38 4.77
C CYS A 763 -16.24 -25.19 4.77
N ARG A 764 -17.45 -25.39 4.23
CA ARG A 764 -18.51 -24.36 4.24
C ARG A 764 -19.04 -24.18 5.66
N GLU A 765 -19.55 -22.99 5.93
CA GLU A 765 -19.91 -22.50 7.26
C GLU A 765 -20.89 -23.45 8.00
N SER A 766 -21.87 -24.03 7.30
CA SER A 766 -22.83 -25.00 7.85
C SER A 766 -22.23 -26.37 8.20
N GLU A 767 -21.15 -26.78 7.55
CA GLU A 767 -20.44 -28.03 7.84
C GLU A 767 -19.50 -27.87 9.04
N ALA A 768 -18.92 -26.67 9.22
CA ALA A 768 -18.05 -26.34 10.33
C ALA A 768 -18.73 -26.57 11.68
N PHE A 769 -20.00 -26.17 11.85
CA PHE A 769 -20.77 -26.42 13.09
C PHE A 769 -20.85 -27.90 13.49
N HIS A 770 -20.99 -28.80 12.52
CA HIS A 770 -21.03 -30.24 12.77
C HIS A 770 -19.64 -30.79 13.12
N LEU A 771 -18.59 -30.22 12.54
CA LEU A 771 -17.20 -30.58 12.83
C LEU A 771 -16.69 -30.05 14.18
N ILE A 772 -17.24 -28.97 14.75
CA ILE A 772 -16.89 -28.51 16.11
C ILE A 772 -16.96 -29.67 17.10
N LYS A 773 -18.05 -30.43 17.12
CA LYS A 773 -18.24 -31.53 18.07
C LYS A 773 -17.21 -32.67 17.87
N ALA A 774 -16.76 -32.90 16.64
CA ALA A 774 -15.69 -33.85 16.36
C ALA A 774 -14.33 -33.32 16.86
N VAL A 775 -14.04 -32.03 16.63
CA VAL A 775 -12.83 -31.36 17.15
C VAL A 775 -12.81 -31.37 18.68
N SER A 776 -13.92 -31.06 19.35
CA SER A 776 -14.03 -31.09 20.82
C SER A 776 -13.69 -32.47 21.40
N VAL A 777 -14.20 -33.55 20.80
CA VAL A 777 -13.95 -34.91 21.28
C VAL A 777 -12.50 -35.35 21.00
N LEU A 778 -11.92 -34.98 19.86
CA LEU A 778 -10.54 -35.33 19.52
C LEU A 778 -9.50 -34.54 20.33
N LEU A 779 -9.80 -33.29 20.69
CA LEU A 779 -8.92 -32.42 21.49
C LEU A 779 -9.24 -32.41 22.99
N ASN A 780 -10.30 -33.11 23.42
CA ASN A 780 -10.83 -33.08 24.79
C ASN A 780 -11.15 -31.66 25.29
N PHE A 781 -11.81 -30.85 24.46
CA PHE A 781 -12.26 -29.52 24.88
C PHE A 781 -13.30 -29.62 26.01
N SER A 782 -13.20 -28.69 26.95
CA SER A 782 -14.26 -28.39 27.91
C SER A 782 -15.52 -27.89 27.20
N GLN A 783 -16.66 -27.94 27.90
CA GLN A 783 -17.93 -27.48 27.35
C GLN A 783 -17.89 -25.96 27.06
N GLU A 784 -17.10 -25.23 27.84
CA GLU A 784 -16.81 -23.81 27.71
C GLU A 784 -15.99 -23.51 26.44
N GLU A 785 -14.96 -24.30 26.14
CA GLU A 785 -14.15 -24.18 24.92
C GLU A 785 -14.95 -24.55 23.66
N GLU A 786 -15.77 -25.60 23.71
CA GLU A 786 -16.70 -25.93 22.62
C GLU A 786 -17.69 -24.79 22.35
N ASN A 787 -18.26 -24.20 23.40
CA ASN A 787 -19.23 -23.11 23.26
C ASN A 787 -18.55 -21.84 22.74
N MET A 788 -17.31 -21.53 23.16
CA MET A 788 -16.53 -20.40 22.63
C MET A 788 -16.30 -20.50 21.12
N LEU A 789 -16.04 -21.71 20.60
CA LEU A 789 -15.89 -21.94 19.17
C LEU A 789 -17.22 -21.79 18.42
N LYS A 790 -18.35 -22.24 19.00
CA LYS A 790 -19.68 -22.02 18.43
C LYS A 790 -20.04 -20.54 18.37
N GLU A 791 -19.91 -19.80 19.48
CA GLU A 791 -20.14 -18.36 19.56
C GLU A 791 -19.26 -17.58 18.57
N THR A 792 -17.99 -17.99 18.40
CA THR A 792 -17.07 -17.37 17.43
C THR A 792 -17.49 -17.65 15.98
N LEU A 793 -18.03 -18.83 15.69
CA LEU A 793 -18.52 -19.20 14.38
C LEU A 793 -19.87 -18.51 14.07
N GLU A 794 -20.80 -18.48 15.02
CA GLU A 794 -22.07 -17.72 14.97
C GLU A 794 -21.82 -16.22 14.77
N TYR A 795 -20.86 -15.63 15.49
CA TYR A 795 -20.42 -14.25 15.27
C TYR A 795 -19.94 -14.02 13.84
N LYS A 796 -19.13 -14.94 13.28
CA LYS A 796 -18.68 -14.84 11.88
C LYS A 796 -19.81 -14.99 10.85
N MET A 797 -20.90 -15.68 11.20
CA MET A 797 -22.10 -15.80 10.36
C MET A 797 -23.07 -14.61 10.52
N SER A 798 -22.97 -13.87 11.62
CA SER A 798 -23.89 -12.77 11.95
C SER A 798 -23.34 -11.42 11.48
N TRP A 799 -24.04 -10.76 10.56
CA TRP A 799 -23.70 -9.42 10.09
C TRP A 799 -23.73 -8.35 11.21
N PHE A 800 -24.48 -8.60 12.30
CA PHE A 800 -24.73 -7.64 13.37
C PHE A 800 -24.33 -8.15 14.77
N GLY A 801 -23.60 -9.27 14.86
CA GLY A 801 -23.11 -9.80 16.13
C GLY A 801 -22.00 -8.92 16.72
N SER A 802 -21.94 -8.81 18.04
CA SER A 802 -20.77 -8.28 18.75
C SER A 802 -19.76 -9.40 19.02
N LYS A 803 -18.46 -9.11 18.86
CA LYS A 803 -17.39 -10.13 18.95
C LYS A 803 -17.36 -10.76 20.35
N PRO A 804 -17.37 -12.11 20.49
CA PRO A 804 -17.34 -12.76 21.80
C PRO A 804 -16.08 -12.39 22.59
N SER A 805 -16.25 -12.16 23.90
CA SER A 805 -15.17 -11.68 24.77
C SER A 805 -14.17 -12.80 25.09
N PRO A 806 -12.84 -12.58 24.98
CA PRO A 806 -11.85 -13.60 25.28
C PRO A 806 -11.72 -13.83 26.79
N LYS A 807 -12.53 -14.76 27.33
CA LYS A 807 -12.39 -15.27 28.70
C LYS A 807 -11.53 -16.53 28.71
N GLY A 808 -10.21 -16.37 28.77
CA GLY A 808 -9.29 -17.51 28.85
C GLY A 808 -7.84 -17.16 28.55
N SER A 809 -7.13 -16.52 29.49
CA SER A 809 -5.67 -16.44 29.44
C SER A 809 -5.07 -17.65 30.14
N ILE A 810 -4.51 -18.58 29.37
CA ILE A 810 -3.72 -19.70 29.91
C ILE A 810 -2.42 -19.10 30.47
N ARG A 811 -2.31 -19.06 31.81
CA ARG A 811 -1.15 -18.51 32.52
C ARG A 811 -0.20 -19.65 32.94
N PRO A 812 1.07 -19.68 32.50
CA PRO A 812 2.03 -20.69 32.97
C PRO A 812 2.39 -20.46 34.44
N SER A 813 2.42 -21.54 35.21
CA SER A 813 2.78 -21.54 36.64
C SER A 813 4.29 -21.39 36.84
N ILE A 814 4.74 -20.26 37.41
CA ILE A 814 6.09 -20.12 38.00
C ILE A 814 5.96 -19.40 39.35
N SER A 815 6.79 -19.82 40.31
CA SER A 815 6.77 -19.49 41.74
C SER A 815 7.02 -18.03 42.12
N SER A 816 6.31 -17.56 43.17
CA SER A 816 6.59 -16.38 44.02
C SER A 816 7.95 -16.47 44.76
N PRO A 817 8.42 -15.50 45.61
CA PRO A 817 7.77 -14.25 46.07
C PRO A 817 8.66 -12.98 46.23
N ARG A 818 8.04 -11.78 46.37
CA ARG A 818 8.20 -10.87 47.55
C ARG A 818 7.31 -9.61 47.52
N THR A 819 7.00 -9.14 48.72
CA THR A 819 6.25 -7.93 49.15
C THR A 819 7.13 -6.65 49.09
N LEU A 820 6.64 -5.41 48.99
CA LEU A 820 5.81 -4.65 49.96
C LEU A 820 5.17 -3.37 49.33
N TRP A 821 3.89 -3.12 49.67
CA TRP A 821 3.25 -1.92 50.28
C TRP A 821 3.91 -0.52 50.25
N PRO A 822 3.12 0.58 50.42
CA PRO A 822 1.67 0.63 50.70
C PRO A 822 0.78 1.05 49.52
#